data_AF-S8CPN0-F1
#
_entry.id   AF-S8CPN0-F1
#
_cell.length_a   1.000
_cell.length_b   1.000
_cell.length_c   1.000
_cell.angle_alpha   90.00
_cell.angle_beta   90.00
_cell.angle_gamma   90.00
#
_symmetry.space_group_name_H-M   'P 1'
#
loop_
_entity.id
_entity.type
_entity.pdbx_description
1 polymer ?
#
loop_
_entity_poly.entity_id
_entity_poly.type
_entity_poly.pdbx_seq_one_letter_code
_entity_poly.pdbx_strand_id
1 'polypeptide(L)'
;EKLKHYDNIRYTPSRDRQWHLYTVKENNIRRNFLRTLLRQSVSSEGLASYQVSDHELSRSFTSRSISRSLVSAMEELELNAHNSAIKSEHAHMYLCILQKQQIDDLLPYHKKANISDGNEEAAVVKILDDLAREIHASVGLKMHRLAVCEWEVKLCISSEGDANGAWRVVVTNVTGHACIVHIYREAEGTVKGSLVYDSTPRPCPLHGLPVNVPYRTLGSLDRKRLQARKSNTVYCYDFPLAFETALNISWDKHPEIERPAGDRKPTIQVTELMFADPRGTWGTPLVPVQRPPSLNDVGMVAWIVEMSTPEFPSGRTIFVVANDVTFRNGSFGPREDAFFKAVTDVACSKKLPLIYLAANSGARIGVAEEVKSCFKVGWSDEKNPERGFQYVYLTPEDYARIGTSVIAHELKLPHETRWVIDTIVGKEDGLGVENLTGSGAIASAYSRAYHETFTLTYVTGRTVGIGAYLARLGMRCIQRLDQPIILTGFSALNKLLGREVYSSHMQLGGPKIMATNGVVHLTVSDDLEGISAILNWLSFVPARSGGPLPILRPLDPPDRPVEYLPDTSCDPHAAISGAVEHPSGGRWLGGIFDRDSFVETLEGWARTVVTGRAKLGGIPVGVVAVETSTVMQIIPADPGQLDSHERVVPQAGQVWFPDSATKTAQAVMDFNREGLPLFILANWRGFSGGQRDLFEGILQAGSAIVENLRTYNQPVFVYLPMTGELRGGAWVVVDGKINPDRIEMYAETTAKGNVLEPEGLIEIKFRAQELLQSMGRLDSELVDLRAKLEEAARQMQTRETVSDLQNRISSREKKLLPLYTQIATKFAELHDTSLRMASKGVIERVVDWKNSRSFFYGRLRRRVVEDSLINTLREAAGDHLDYKSAKETVKRWFLESEFGGGKEESWSDDEAFFKWKLEEPRNLEEKLQVLRVHKLSLQLSASGNSAMDLRALPQALAAFLQQVDPSIRSELIDEMRTVLH
;
A
#
# COMPACT_ATOMS: atom_id res chain seq x y z
N GLU A 1 27.02 -29.40 -29.15
CA GLU A 1 28.04 -28.94 -28.18
C GLU A 1 27.49 -28.51 -26.82
N LYS A 2 26.76 -27.39 -26.69
CA LYS A 2 26.41 -26.83 -25.36
C LYS A 2 25.60 -27.73 -24.39
N LEU A 3 24.97 -28.80 -24.87
CA LEU A 3 24.21 -29.75 -24.05
C LEU A 3 24.96 -31.07 -23.78
N LYS A 4 26.15 -31.28 -24.37
CA LYS A 4 26.83 -32.58 -24.40
C LYS A 4 27.24 -33.12 -23.02
N HIS A 5 27.36 -32.27 -22.01
CA HIS A 5 27.73 -32.66 -20.65
C HIS A 5 26.54 -33.16 -19.82
N TYR A 6 25.32 -33.09 -20.35
CA TYR A 6 24.15 -33.67 -19.71
C TYR A 6 23.98 -35.13 -20.14
N ASP A 7 23.86 -36.02 -19.15
CA ASP A 7 23.53 -37.42 -19.38
C ASP A 7 22.03 -37.57 -19.71
N ASN A 8 21.69 -38.61 -20.49
CA ASN A 8 20.31 -39.03 -20.79
C ASN A 8 19.42 -37.94 -21.45
N ILE A 9 19.98 -37.17 -22.40
CA ILE A 9 19.21 -36.20 -23.19
C ILE A 9 18.14 -36.92 -24.01
N ARG A 10 16.87 -36.58 -23.80
CA ARG A 10 15.73 -37.12 -24.56
C ARG A 10 15.25 -36.11 -25.59
N TYR A 11 15.33 -36.47 -26.87
CA TYR A 11 14.71 -35.69 -27.94
C TYR A 11 13.21 -35.96 -28.01
N THR A 12 12.41 -34.90 -28.22
CA THR A 12 10.97 -35.00 -28.49
C THR A 12 10.67 -34.16 -29.74
N PRO A 13 10.06 -34.75 -30.78
CA PRO A 13 9.70 -33.99 -31.97
C PRO A 13 8.57 -33.00 -31.66
N SER A 14 8.69 -31.80 -32.22
CA SER A 14 7.70 -30.71 -32.15
C SER A 14 6.72 -30.81 -33.31
N ARG A 15 5.49 -30.29 -33.15
CA ARG A 15 4.53 -30.16 -34.27
C ARG A 15 5.00 -29.09 -35.25
N ASP A 16 5.51 -27.97 -34.75
CA ASP A 16 6.34 -27.05 -35.54
C ASP A 16 7.71 -27.69 -35.81
N ARG A 17 7.92 -28.18 -37.04
CA ARG A 17 9.16 -28.85 -37.46
C ARG A 17 10.41 -27.96 -37.38
N GLN A 18 10.27 -26.66 -37.14
CA GLN A 18 11.40 -25.76 -36.91
C GLN A 18 11.94 -25.82 -35.47
N TRP A 19 11.09 -26.17 -34.51
CA TRP A 19 11.48 -26.29 -33.10
C TRP A 19 11.92 -27.71 -32.75
N HIS A 20 13.02 -27.81 -32.01
CA HIS A 20 13.55 -29.08 -31.52
C HIS A 20 13.61 -29.05 -29.99
N LEU A 21 12.90 -29.97 -29.34
CA LEU A 21 12.81 -30.06 -27.89
C LEU A 21 13.73 -31.16 -27.34
N TYR A 22 14.60 -30.77 -26.41
CA TYR A 22 15.50 -31.67 -25.69
C TYR A 22 15.18 -31.60 -24.20
N THR A 23 14.85 -32.74 -23.59
CA THR A 23 14.60 -32.86 -22.14
C THR A 23 15.81 -33.47 -21.46
N VAL A 24 16.20 -32.89 -20.32
CA VAL A 24 17.27 -33.38 -19.44
C VAL A 24 16.75 -33.50 -18.01
N LYS A 25 17.24 -34.49 -17.25
CA LYS A 25 16.98 -34.62 -15.81
C LYS A 25 18.26 -34.36 -15.04
N GLU A 26 18.28 -33.31 -14.23
CA GLU A 26 19.43 -32.87 -13.43
C GLU A 26 19.02 -32.83 -11.95
N ASN A 27 19.59 -33.69 -11.08
CA ASN A 27 19.31 -33.70 -9.63
C ASN A 27 17.80 -33.66 -9.28
N ASN A 28 17.02 -34.50 -9.96
CA ASN A 28 15.54 -34.55 -9.90
C ASN A 28 14.79 -33.32 -10.46
N ILE A 29 15.49 -32.34 -11.01
CA ILE A 29 14.89 -31.21 -11.74
C ILE A 29 14.82 -31.55 -13.22
N ARG A 30 13.63 -31.38 -13.82
CA ARG A 30 13.43 -31.58 -15.26
C ARG A 30 13.64 -30.28 -16.03
N ARG A 31 14.62 -30.27 -16.94
CA ARG A 31 14.96 -29.11 -17.78
C ARG A 31 14.59 -29.36 -19.24
N ASN A 32 13.91 -28.39 -19.84
CA ASN A 32 13.56 -28.42 -21.26
C ASN A 32 14.38 -27.38 -22.04
N PHE A 33 15.01 -27.81 -23.13
CA PHE A 33 15.78 -26.96 -24.02
C PHE A 33 15.13 -26.96 -25.40
N LEU A 34 14.60 -25.82 -25.83
CA LEU A 34 14.00 -25.65 -27.15
C LEU A 34 14.99 -24.91 -28.05
N ARG A 35 15.21 -25.43 -29.26
CA ARG A 35 16.18 -24.89 -30.23
C ARG A 35 15.53 -24.73 -31.60
N THR A 36 15.71 -23.59 -32.26
CA THR A 36 15.23 -23.36 -33.63
C THR A 36 16.25 -22.60 -34.48
N LEU A 37 16.14 -22.78 -35.80
CA LEU A 37 16.81 -21.98 -36.82
C LEU A 37 15.73 -21.24 -37.61
N LEU A 38 15.70 -19.92 -37.48
CA LEU A 38 14.68 -19.08 -38.08
C LEU A 38 15.12 -18.63 -39.48
N ARG A 39 14.35 -19.01 -40.51
CA ARG A 39 14.46 -18.49 -41.87
C ARG A 39 13.41 -17.40 -42.06
N GLN A 40 13.84 -16.15 -42.14
CA GLN A 40 12.96 -15.01 -42.46
C GLN A 40 12.78 -14.90 -43.98
N SER A 41 11.61 -14.44 -44.44
CA SER A 41 11.35 -14.21 -45.88
C SER A 41 11.85 -12.84 -46.31
N VAL A 42 12.37 -12.76 -47.54
CA VAL A 42 13.02 -11.55 -48.10
C VAL A 42 12.00 -10.47 -48.52
N SER A 43 10.71 -10.77 -48.63
CA SER A 43 9.70 -9.84 -49.18
C SER A 43 8.96 -9.03 -48.12
N SER A 44 9.17 -7.71 -48.14
CA SER A 44 8.27 -6.70 -47.56
C SER A 44 6.95 -6.54 -48.35
N GLU A 45 6.79 -7.24 -49.47
CA GLU A 45 5.59 -7.18 -50.31
C GLU A 45 4.70 -8.40 -50.06
N GLY A 46 3.49 -8.17 -49.54
CA GLY A 46 2.40 -9.15 -49.60
C GLY A 46 1.99 -9.79 -48.27
N LEU A 47 1.50 -8.98 -47.32
CA LEU A 47 0.52 -9.45 -46.32
C LEU A 47 -0.35 -8.28 -45.85
N ALA A 48 -0.98 -7.61 -46.81
CA ALA A 48 -2.06 -6.63 -46.59
C ALA A 48 -3.45 -7.30 -46.52
N SER A 49 -3.55 -8.55 -46.04
CA SER A 49 -4.83 -9.31 -46.05
C SER A 49 -5.28 -9.88 -44.71
N TYR A 50 -4.68 -9.47 -43.59
CA TYR A 50 -5.25 -9.72 -42.27
C TYR A 50 -5.41 -8.38 -41.57
N GLN A 51 -6.51 -8.21 -40.83
CA GLN A 51 -6.76 -7.03 -40.00
C GLN A 51 -5.65 -6.94 -38.94
N VAL A 52 -4.57 -6.26 -39.29
CA VAL A 52 -3.45 -5.97 -38.40
C VAL A 52 -3.93 -4.84 -37.47
N SER A 53 -4.06 -5.13 -36.18
CA SER A 53 -4.39 -4.09 -35.18
C SER A 53 -3.30 -3.01 -35.14
N ASP A 54 -3.66 -1.75 -34.87
CA ASP A 54 -2.72 -0.60 -34.81
C ASP A 54 -1.47 -0.86 -33.94
N HIS A 55 -1.57 -1.73 -32.94
CA HIS A 55 -0.45 -2.13 -32.08
C HIS A 55 0.67 -2.91 -32.79
N GLU A 56 0.37 -3.67 -33.85
CA GLU A 56 1.40 -4.47 -34.53
C GLU A 56 2.27 -3.60 -35.44
N LEU A 57 1.73 -2.53 -36.04
CA LEU A 57 2.43 -1.58 -36.92
C LEU A 57 3.59 -0.84 -36.23
N SER A 58 3.57 -0.77 -34.88
CA SER A 58 4.62 -0.12 -34.07
C SER A 58 5.87 -0.96 -33.83
N ARG A 59 5.87 -2.26 -34.16
CA ARG A 59 7.01 -3.18 -33.89
C ARG A 59 7.92 -3.37 -35.11
N SER A 60 9.22 -3.57 -34.90
CA SER A 60 10.15 -3.91 -35.98
C SER A 60 9.85 -5.29 -36.58
N PHE A 61 10.23 -5.50 -37.86
CA PHE A 61 10.05 -6.78 -38.54
C PHE A 61 10.71 -7.92 -37.77
N THR A 62 11.94 -7.67 -37.28
CA THR A 62 12.70 -8.62 -36.47
C THR A 62 12.00 -8.94 -35.15
N SER A 63 11.49 -7.93 -34.43
CA SER A 63 10.74 -8.11 -33.18
C SER A 63 9.51 -9.01 -33.37
N ARG A 64 8.71 -8.75 -34.42
CA ARG A 64 7.53 -9.58 -34.75
C ARG A 64 7.91 -11.02 -35.05
N SER A 65 8.96 -11.22 -35.83
CA SER A 65 9.43 -12.54 -36.24
C SER A 65 9.93 -13.38 -35.04
N ILE A 66 10.74 -12.78 -34.16
CA ILE A 66 11.19 -13.41 -32.92
C ILE A 66 10.01 -13.73 -32.02
N SER A 67 9.12 -12.75 -31.79
CA SER A 67 7.94 -12.91 -30.93
C SER A 67 7.05 -14.08 -31.40
N ARG A 68 6.75 -14.16 -32.70
CA ARG A 68 5.95 -15.25 -33.27
C ARG A 68 6.62 -16.62 -33.07
N SER A 69 7.93 -16.70 -33.26
CA SER A 69 8.68 -17.95 -33.07
C SER A 69 8.68 -18.39 -31.61
N LEU A 70 8.88 -17.46 -30.67
CA LEU A 70 8.81 -17.74 -29.22
C LEU A 70 7.41 -18.17 -28.78
N VAL A 71 6.35 -17.59 -29.35
CA VAL A 71 4.97 -18.03 -29.11
C VAL A 71 4.76 -19.47 -29.56
N SER A 72 5.23 -19.84 -30.76
CA SER A 72 5.21 -21.23 -31.24
C SER A 72 5.96 -22.17 -30.27
N ALA A 73 7.15 -21.76 -29.80
CA ALA A 73 7.93 -22.53 -28.83
C ALA A 73 7.17 -22.79 -27.52
N MET A 74 6.44 -21.78 -27.03
CA MET A 74 5.62 -21.88 -25.83
C MET A 74 4.43 -22.81 -26.01
N GLU A 75 3.78 -22.80 -27.17
CA GLU A 75 2.70 -23.75 -27.50
C GLU A 75 3.21 -25.19 -27.51
N GLU A 76 4.40 -25.45 -28.05
CA GLU A 76 5.03 -26.78 -28.04
C GLU A 76 5.37 -27.24 -26.61
N LEU A 77 5.83 -26.33 -25.74
CA LEU A 77 6.03 -26.62 -24.32
C LEU A 77 4.72 -27.00 -23.62
N GLU A 78 3.66 -26.25 -23.90
CA GLU A 78 2.33 -26.47 -23.33
C GLU A 78 1.76 -27.82 -23.78
N LEU A 79 1.85 -28.16 -25.07
CA LEU A 79 1.45 -29.46 -25.60
C LEU A 79 2.25 -30.61 -24.97
N ASN A 80 3.57 -30.46 -24.85
CA ASN A 80 4.41 -31.49 -24.24
C ASN A 80 4.10 -31.67 -22.73
N ALA A 81 3.73 -30.60 -22.03
CA ALA A 81 3.30 -30.68 -20.64
C ALA A 81 2.00 -31.49 -20.48
N HIS A 82 1.03 -31.30 -21.40
CA HIS A 82 -0.21 -32.09 -21.44
C HIS A 82 0.07 -33.58 -21.75
N ASN A 83 0.89 -33.85 -22.78
CA ASN A 83 1.16 -35.22 -23.23
C ASN A 83 1.98 -36.05 -22.25
N SER A 84 2.90 -35.42 -21.50
CA SER A 84 3.79 -36.13 -20.58
C SER A 84 3.31 -36.19 -19.13
N ALA A 85 2.14 -35.60 -18.82
CA ALA A 85 1.57 -35.46 -17.47
C ALA A 85 2.51 -34.83 -16.41
N ILE A 86 3.65 -34.28 -16.83
CA ILE A 86 4.73 -33.78 -15.97
C ILE A 86 5.25 -32.47 -16.57
N LYS A 87 5.01 -31.35 -15.90
CA LYS A 87 5.44 -30.01 -16.32
C LYS A 87 6.97 -29.85 -16.22
N SER A 88 7.53 -29.04 -17.10
CA SER A 88 8.92 -28.59 -17.01
C SER A 88 9.07 -27.67 -15.80
N GLU A 89 10.14 -27.84 -15.03
CA GLU A 89 10.46 -26.95 -13.91
C GLU A 89 11.38 -25.80 -14.33
N HIS A 90 12.14 -26.00 -15.40
CA HIS A 90 13.02 -24.98 -15.97
C HIS A 90 13.14 -25.17 -17.49
N ALA A 91 12.75 -24.17 -18.27
CA ALA A 91 12.87 -24.18 -19.71
C ALA A 91 13.82 -23.08 -20.22
N HIS A 92 14.58 -23.40 -21.26
CA HIS A 92 15.45 -22.48 -21.98
C HIS A 92 15.17 -22.53 -23.47
N MET A 93 14.93 -21.38 -24.10
CA MET A 93 14.72 -21.27 -25.54
C MET A 93 15.95 -20.68 -26.23
N TYR A 94 16.32 -21.18 -27.40
CA TYR A 94 17.36 -20.57 -28.21
C TYR A 94 16.92 -20.54 -29.67
N LEU A 95 17.08 -19.39 -30.29
CA LEU A 95 16.72 -19.15 -31.68
C LEU A 95 17.86 -18.44 -32.41
N CYS A 96 18.18 -18.91 -33.61
CA CYS A 96 19.20 -18.33 -34.46
C CYS A 96 18.55 -17.80 -35.74
N ILE A 97 18.67 -16.49 -35.96
CA ILE A 97 18.22 -15.84 -37.20
C ILE A 97 19.31 -16.03 -38.24
N LEU A 98 18.97 -16.71 -39.34
CA LEU A 98 19.92 -17.01 -40.41
C LEU A 98 20.11 -15.84 -41.39
N GLN A 99 19.09 -14.99 -41.54
CA GLN A 99 19.16 -13.81 -42.39
C GLN A 99 19.97 -12.71 -41.69
N LYS A 100 20.93 -12.10 -42.42
CA LYS A 100 21.63 -10.90 -41.96
C LYS A 100 20.63 -9.74 -41.89
N GLN A 101 20.63 -9.04 -40.76
CA GLN A 101 19.78 -7.88 -40.51
C GLN A 101 20.57 -6.61 -40.77
N GLN A 102 19.92 -5.58 -41.31
CA GLN A 102 20.40 -4.20 -41.21
C GLN A 102 19.91 -3.57 -39.90
N ILE A 103 20.55 -2.48 -39.48
CA ILE A 103 20.17 -1.80 -38.22
C ILE A 103 18.72 -1.31 -38.29
N ASP A 104 18.26 -0.85 -39.46
CA ASP A 104 16.88 -0.41 -39.67
C ASP A 104 15.86 -1.56 -39.54
N ASP A 105 16.24 -2.82 -39.78
CA ASP A 105 15.35 -3.99 -39.59
C ASP A 105 15.02 -4.26 -38.11
N LEU A 106 15.81 -3.67 -37.20
CA LEU A 106 15.63 -3.77 -35.75
C LEU A 106 14.72 -2.65 -35.22
N LEU A 107 14.47 -1.60 -36.01
CA LEU A 107 13.65 -0.44 -35.63
C LEU A 107 12.23 -0.50 -36.23
N PRO A 108 11.24 0.18 -35.62
CA PRO A 108 9.91 0.36 -36.21
C PRO A 108 9.97 1.14 -37.53
N TYR A 109 9.06 0.86 -38.47
CA TYR A 109 9.04 1.44 -39.83
C TYR A 109 9.06 2.99 -39.88
N HIS A 110 8.65 3.66 -38.80
CA HIS A 110 8.59 5.12 -38.68
C HIS A 110 9.83 5.77 -38.03
N LYS A 111 10.84 4.98 -37.58
CA LYS A 111 12.07 5.48 -36.96
C LYS A 111 13.28 5.11 -37.83
N LYS A 112 14.04 6.11 -38.29
CA LYS A 112 15.39 5.90 -38.88
C LYS A 112 16.45 6.03 -37.78
N ALA A 113 17.49 5.21 -37.85
CA ALA A 113 18.60 5.31 -36.91
C ALA A 113 19.40 6.62 -37.16
N ASN A 114 19.36 7.57 -36.22
CA ASN A 114 20.30 8.71 -36.20
C ASN A 114 21.57 8.25 -35.45
N ILE A 115 22.52 7.68 -36.18
CA ILE A 115 23.80 7.22 -35.63
C ILE A 115 24.86 8.28 -35.96
N SER A 116 25.50 8.85 -34.94
CA SER A 116 26.68 9.70 -35.09
C SER A 116 27.95 8.83 -35.20
N ASP A 117 28.86 9.18 -36.11
CA ASP A 117 30.13 8.47 -36.31
C ASP A 117 30.91 8.32 -34.98
N GLY A 118 31.14 7.06 -34.57
CA GLY A 118 31.91 6.69 -33.37
C GLY A 118 31.11 6.09 -32.20
N ASN A 119 29.78 5.95 -32.28
CA ASN A 119 28.95 5.37 -31.20
C ASN A 119 27.98 4.26 -31.66
N GLU A 120 28.29 3.61 -32.77
CA GLU A 120 27.40 2.64 -33.43
C GLU A 120 27.17 1.37 -32.59
N GLU A 121 28.21 0.84 -31.97
CA GLU A 121 28.11 -0.37 -31.13
C GLU A 121 27.20 -0.15 -29.91
N ALA A 122 27.35 0.98 -29.21
CA ALA A 122 26.50 1.32 -28.08
C ALA A 122 25.05 1.59 -28.51
N ALA A 123 24.84 2.18 -29.69
CA ALA A 123 23.52 2.37 -30.27
C ALA A 123 22.84 1.02 -30.56
N VAL A 124 23.56 0.06 -31.13
CA VAL A 124 23.04 -1.29 -31.39
C VAL A 124 22.74 -2.04 -30.10
N VAL A 125 23.61 -1.95 -29.09
CA VAL A 125 23.34 -2.51 -27.75
C VAL A 125 22.02 -1.96 -27.20
N LYS A 126 21.81 -0.64 -27.28
CA LYS A 126 20.56 -0.03 -26.81
C LYS A 126 19.34 -0.52 -27.59
N ILE A 127 19.43 -0.58 -28.92
CA ILE A 127 18.32 -1.06 -29.80
C ILE A 127 17.97 -2.52 -29.47
N LEU A 128 18.96 -3.37 -29.29
CA LEU A 128 18.75 -4.78 -28.94
C LEU A 128 18.18 -4.95 -27.52
N ASP A 129 18.55 -4.08 -26.57
CA ASP A 129 18.01 -4.06 -25.20
C ASP A 129 16.53 -3.68 -25.23
N ASP A 130 16.20 -2.58 -25.92
CA ASP A 130 14.82 -2.10 -26.09
C ASP A 130 13.95 -3.18 -26.77
N LEU A 131 14.46 -3.80 -27.84
CA LEU A 131 13.77 -4.89 -28.55
C LEU A 131 13.52 -6.10 -27.64
N ALA A 132 14.52 -6.48 -26.83
CA ALA A 132 14.39 -7.60 -25.90
C ALA A 132 13.33 -7.33 -24.82
N ARG A 133 13.31 -6.12 -24.26
CA ARG A 133 12.32 -5.67 -23.27
C ARG A 133 10.93 -5.58 -23.87
N GLU A 134 10.78 -5.08 -25.08
CA GLU A 134 9.50 -5.03 -25.81
C GLU A 134 8.92 -6.44 -26.03
N ILE A 135 9.77 -7.39 -26.47
CA ILE A 135 9.35 -8.79 -26.60
C ILE A 135 8.95 -9.35 -25.24
N HIS A 136 9.78 -9.19 -24.22
CA HIS A 136 9.48 -9.69 -22.87
C HIS A 136 8.20 -9.10 -22.28
N ALA A 137 7.93 -7.80 -22.47
CA ALA A 137 6.68 -7.18 -22.04
C ALA A 137 5.44 -7.85 -22.67
N SER A 138 5.55 -8.33 -23.92
CA SER A 138 4.44 -8.99 -24.62
C SER A 138 4.22 -10.46 -24.24
N VAL A 139 5.28 -11.24 -23.95
CA VAL A 139 5.20 -12.70 -23.75
C VAL A 139 5.78 -13.22 -22.42
N GLY A 140 6.38 -12.36 -21.61
CA GLY A 140 7.11 -12.71 -20.38
C GLY A 140 6.27 -13.41 -19.33
N LEU A 141 4.99 -13.03 -19.19
CA LEU A 141 4.05 -13.68 -18.27
C LEU A 141 3.75 -15.12 -18.70
N LYS A 142 3.53 -15.35 -20.01
CA LYS A 142 3.31 -16.70 -20.56
C LYS A 142 4.58 -17.55 -20.41
N MET A 143 5.74 -16.96 -20.66
CA MET A 143 7.05 -17.59 -20.41
C MET A 143 7.18 -18.03 -18.95
N HIS A 144 6.85 -17.17 -18.00
CA HIS A 144 6.94 -17.47 -16.57
C HIS A 144 6.03 -18.63 -16.16
N ARG A 145 4.77 -18.63 -16.64
CA ARG A 145 3.81 -19.72 -16.40
C ARG A 145 4.27 -21.07 -16.95
N LEU A 146 5.01 -21.07 -18.06
CA LEU A 146 5.58 -22.26 -18.69
C LEU A 146 6.99 -22.61 -18.20
N ALA A 147 7.43 -21.97 -17.11
CA ALA A 147 8.75 -22.12 -16.51
C ALA A 147 9.93 -21.79 -17.45
N VAL A 148 9.71 -20.96 -18.48
CA VAL A 148 10.76 -20.43 -19.35
C VAL A 148 11.54 -19.36 -18.57
N CYS A 149 12.74 -19.74 -18.13
CA CYS A 149 13.58 -18.91 -17.27
C CYS A 149 14.58 -18.08 -18.08
N GLU A 150 14.97 -18.56 -19.26
CA GLU A 150 15.93 -17.88 -20.12
C GLU A 150 15.60 -18.10 -21.59
N TRP A 151 15.78 -17.08 -22.42
CA TRP A 151 15.79 -17.21 -23.86
C TRP A 151 16.97 -16.47 -24.47
N GLU A 152 17.58 -17.08 -25.49
CA GLU A 152 18.76 -16.56 -26.18
C GLU A 152 18.46 -16.41 -27.68
N VAL A 153 18.78 -15.24 -28.24
CA VAL A 153 18.73 -14.96 -29.68
C VAL A 153 20.13 -14.78 -30.21
N LYS A 154 20.44 -15.46 -31.31
CA LYS A 154 21.59 -15.14 -32.16
C LYS A 154 21.11 -14.49 -33.46
N LEU A 155 21.67 -13.32 -33.80
CA LEU A 155 21.43 -12.64 -35.07
C LEU A 155 22.73 -12.06 -35.62
N CYS A 156 22.82 -11.88 -36.94
CA CYS A 156 23.98 -11.25 -37.58
C CYS A 156 23.57 -9.87 -38.11
N ILE A 157 24.30 -8.82 -37.74
CA ILE A 157 24.08 -7.46 -38.21
C ILE A 157 25.09 -7.18 -39.31
N SER A 158 24.60 -6.69 -40.45
CA SER A 158 25.41 -6.20 -41.56
C SER A 158 25.43 -4.68 -41.50
N SER A 159 26.55 -4.10 -41.11
CA SER A 159 26.80 -2.65 -41.15
C SER A 159 28.17 -2.36 -41.78
N GLU A 160 28.38 -1.12 -42.22
CA GLU A 160 29.67 -0.65 -42.73
C GLU A 160 30.65 -0.27 -41.60
N GLY A 161 30.16 -0.06 -40.37
CA GLY A 161 31.00 0.27 -39.20
C GLY A 161 31.17 -0.85 -38.17
N ASP A 162 31.56 -0.47 -36.94
CA ASP A 162 32.04 -1.38 -35.89
C ASP A 162 30.98 -2.32 -35.32
N ALA A 163 29.70 -2.08 -35.62
CA ALA A 163 28.60 -2.95 -35.21
C ALA A 163 28.42 -4.22 -36.07
N ASN A 164 29.18 -4.35 -37.16
CA ASN A 164 29.12 -5.51 -38.05
C ASN A 164 29.57 -6.79 -37.34
N GLY A 165 28.72 -7.82 -37.34
CA GLY A 165 29.08 -9.11 -36.73
C GLY A 165 27.89 -9.91 -36.20
N ALA A 166 28.20 -10.98 -35.47
CA ALA A 166 27.20 -11.81 -34.81
C ALA A 166 26.94 -11.30 -33.39
N TRP A 167 25.68 -11.07 -33.09
CA TRP A 167 25.18 -10.57 -31.82
C TRP A 167 24.34 -11.63 -31.12
N ARG A 168 24.44 -11.66 -29.79
CA ARG A 168 23.67 -12.54 -28.92
C ARG A 168 22.94 -11.72 -27.86
N VAL A 169 21.64 -11.95 -27.75
CA VAL A 169 20.79 -11.36 -26.73
C VAL A 169 20.33 -12.48 -25.80
N VAL A 170 20.74 -12.43 -24.54
CA VAL A 170 20.38 -13.40 -23.50
C VAL A 170 19.45 -12.71 -22.52
N VAL A 171 18.23 -13.23 -22.38
CA VAL A 171 17.19 -12.63 -21.54
C VAL A 171 16.77 -13.61 -20.47
N THR A 172 17.01 -13.25 -19.21
CA THR A 172 16.56 -14.01 -18.05
C THR A 172 15.21 -13.47 -17.58
N ASN A 173 14.20 -14.34 -17.53
CA ASN A 173 12.86 -14.01 -17.04
C ASN A 173 12.75 -14.26 -15.54
N VAL A 174 12.72 -13.17 -14.76
CA VAL A 174 12.79 -13.22 -13.30
C VAL A 174 11.40 -13.40 -12.69
N THR A 175 10.54 -12.39 -12.87
CA THR A 175 9.21 -12.30 -12.24
C THR A 175 8.05 -12.40 -13.24
N GLY A 176 8.33 -12.71 -14.51
CA GLY A 176 7.32 -12.70 -15.59
C GLY A 176 7.12 -11.32 -16.21
N HIS A 177 7.20 -10.25 -15.39
CA HIS A 177 7.13 -8.87 -15.86
C HIS A 177 8.48 -8.15 -15.84
N ALA A 178 9.42 -8.60 -15.00
CA ALA A 178 10.79 -8.11 -15.01
C ALA A 178 11.76 -9.12 -15.64
N CYS A 179 12.71 -8.60 -16.41
CA CYS A 179 13.76 -9.38 -17.04
C CYS A 179 15.13 -8.71 -16.88
N ILE A 180 16.17 -9.55 -16.99
CA ILE A 180 17.55 -9.10 -17.10
C ILE A 180 17.98 -9.39 -18.53
N VAL A 181 18.49 -8.37 -19.22
CA VAL A 181 18.96 -8.47 -20.60
C VAL A 181 20.46 -8.32 -20.60
N HIS A 182 21.15 -9.29 -21.20
CA HIS A 182 22.59 -9.23 -21.45
C HIS A 182 22.83 -9.34 -22.95
N ILE A 183 23.58 -8.39 -23.48
CA ILE A 183 23.89 -8.31 -24.91
C ILE A 183 25.37 -8.57 -25.08
N TYR A 184 25.69 -9.40 -26.07
CA TYR A 184 27.04 -9.78 -26.38
C TYR A 184 27.30 -9.74 -27.87
N ARG A 185 28.53 -9.41 -28.25
CA ARG A 185 29.07 -9.60 -29.60
C ARG A 185 29.94 -10.85 -29.61
N GLU A 186 29.90 -11.65 -30.66
CA GLU A 186 30.88 -12.73 -30.85
C GLU A 186 32.18 -12.10 -31.35
N ALA A 187 33.22 -12.06 -30.51
CA ALA A 187 34.54 -11.52 -30.84
C ALA A 187 35.60 -12.63 -30.89
N GLU A 188 36.72 -12.38 -31.57
CA GLU A 188 37.84 -13.32 -31.57
C GLU A 188 38.56 -13.28 -30.21
N GLY A 189 38.72 -14.45 -29.59
CA GLY A 189 39.39 -14.59 -28.30
C GLY A 189 40.92 -14.56 -28.42
N THR A 190 41.59 -14.70 -27.27
CA THR A 190 43.07 -14.75 -27.20
C THR A 190 43.68 -15.96 -27.91
N VAL A 191 42.89 -17.03 -28.09
CA VAL A 191 43.26 -18.20 -28.89
C VAL A 191 42.72 -18.03 -30.30
N LYS A 192 43.62 -18.02 -31.29
CA LYS A 192 43.31 -17.82 -32.71
C LYS A 192 42.23 -18.79 -33.19
N GLY A 193 41.13 -18.26 -33.75
CA GLY A 193 39.97 -19.05 -34.20
C GLY A 193 38.97 -19.47 -33.11
N SER A 194 39.15 -19.05 -31.85
CA SER A 194 38.12 -19.20 -30.81
C SER A 194 37.24 -17.94 -30.75
N LEU A 195 35.92 -18.11 -30.74
CA LEU A 195 34.98 -17.01 -30.55
C LEU A 195 34.58 -16.93 -29.08
N VAL A 196 34.59 -15.73 -28.52
CA VAL A 196 34.19 -15.43 -27.14
C VAL A 196 33.00 -14.48 -27.11
N TYR A 197 32.26 -14.52 -26.01
CA TYR A 197 31.27 -13.50 -25.68
C TYR A 197 31.98 -12.21 -25.29
N ASP A 198 31.77 -11.14 -26.04
CA ASP A 198 32.26 -9.80 -25.71
C ASP A 198 31.08 -8.89 -25.31
N SER A 199 31.28 -8.06 -24.28
CA SER A 199 30.26 -7.16 -23.75
C SER A 199 30.95 -5.92 -23.22
N THR A 200 31.25 -5.00 -24.12
CA THR A 200 31.78 -3.66 -23.83
C THR A 200 30.61 -2.66 -23.83
N PRO A 201 30.60 -1.62 -22.97
CA PRO A 201 31.65 -1.21 -22.03
C PRO A 201 31.59 -1.88 -20.64
N ARG A 202 30.53 -2.64 -20.30
CA ARG A 202 30.38 -3.31 -18.98
C ARG A 202 30.42 -4.83 -19.12
N PRO A 203 31.33 -5.54 -18.43
CA PRO A 203 31.41 -6.99 -18.51
C PRO A 203 30.17 -7.65 -17.89
N CYS A 204 29.41 -8.38 -18.72
CA CYS A 204 28.27 -9.20 -18.34
C CYS A 204 28.73 -10.63 -17.95
N PRO A 205 27.87 -11.47 -17.34
CA PRO A 205 28.29 -12.77 -16.77
C PRO A 205 28.98 -13.75 -17.72
N LEU A 206 28.71 -13.68 -19.03
CA LEU A 206 29.36 -14.56 -20.02
C LEU A 206 30.60 -13.94 -20.67
N HIS A 207 30.95 -12.69 -20.34
CA HIS A 207 32.09 -11.98 -20.95
C HIS A 207 33.39 -12.78 -20.87
N GLY A 208 34.11 -12.86 -21.99
CA GLY A 208 35.38 -13.58 -22.14
C GLY A 208 35.25 -15.11 -22.20
N LEU A 209 34.04 -15.69 -22.04
CA LEU A 209 33.83 -17.13 -22.16
C LEU A 209 33.70 -17.55 -23.64
N PRO A 210 34.18 -18.75 -24.02
CA PRO A 210 33.96 -19.29 -25.36
C PRO A 210 32.46 -19.45 -25.69
N VAL A 211 32.05 -19.13 -26.92
CA VAL A 211 30.63 -19.22 -27.35
C VAL A 211 30.07 -20.65 -27.33
N ASN A 212 30.95 -21.65 -27.35
CA ASN A 212 30.61 -23.07 -27.27
C ASN A 212 30.59 -23.61 -25.83
N VAL A 213 30.75 -22.75 -24.82
CA VAL A 213 30.73 -23.14 -23.40
C VAL A 213 29.46 -23.94 -23.07
N PRO A 214 29.59 -25.12 -22.41
CA PRO A 214 28.43 -25.91 -22.03
C PRO A 214 27.49 -25.18 -21.06
N TYR A 215 26.18 -25.39 -21.18
CA TYR A 215 25.19 -24.78 -20.29
C TYR A 215 25.35 -25.32 -18.86
N ARG A 216 25.78 -24.48 -17.92
CA ARG A 216 26.05 -24.90 -16.54
C ARG A 216 24.82 -25.53 -15.86
N THR A 217 25.10 -26.39 -14.89
CA THR A 217 24.12 -26.88 -13.92
C THR A 217 23.50 -25.70 -13.17
N LEU A 218 22.27 -25.85 -12.69
CA LEU A 218 21.56 -24.76 -12.02
C LEU A 218 22.30 -24.36 -10.74
N GLY A 219 22.59 -23.06 -10.60
CA GLY A 219 23.27 -22.51 -9.43
C GLY A 219 22.38 -22.49 -8.17
N SER A 220 22.94 -22.03 -7.04
CA SER A 220 22.17 -21.84 -5.80
C SER A 220 20.96 -20.92 -6.01
N LEU A 221 21.19 -19.78 -6.68
CA LEU A 221 20.16 -18.78 -6.96
C LEU A 221 18.99 -19.36 -7.76
N ASP A 222 19.26 -20.07 -8.85
CA ASP A 222 18.20 -20.64 -9.71
C ASP A 222 17.40 -21.73 -9.00
N ARG A 223 18.07 -22.54 -8.15
CA ARG A 223 17.39 -23.55 -7.33
C ARG A 223 16.48 -22.89 -6.29
N LYS A 224 16.94 -21.83 -5.63
CA LYS A 224 16.11 -21.05 -4.70
C LYS A 224 14.94 -20.38 -5.40
N ARG A 225 15.14 -19.79 -6.59
CA ARG A 225 14.04 -19.27 -7.44
C ARG A 225 13.01 -20.35 -7.75
N LEU A 226 13.46 -21.54 -8.14
CA LEU A 226 12.55 -22.66 -8.40
C LEU A 226 11.77 -23.08 -7.15
N GLN A 227 12.42 -23.12 -5.98
CA GLN A 227 11.76 -23.44 -4.71
C GLN A 227 10.73 -22.38 -4.30
N ALA A 228 11.03 -21.09 -4.47
CA ALA A 228 10.09 -20.00 -4.24
C ALA A 228 8.86 -20.11 -5.16
N ARG A 229 9.09 -20.41 -6.46
CA ARG A 229 7.99 -20.62 -7.43
C ARG A 229 7.10 -21.80 -7.06
N LYS A 230 7.65 -22.89 -6.51
CA LYS A 230 6.84 -24.00 -5.97
C LYS A 230 5.94 -23.58 -4.80
N SER A 231 6.31 -22.50 -4.11
CA SER A 231 5.52 -21.87 -3.06
C SER A 231 4.65 -20.71 -3.58
N ASN A 232 4.50 -20.57 -4.90
CA ASN A 232 3.72 -19.54 -5.60
C ASN A 232 4.12 -18.07 -5.30
N THR A 233 5.40 -17.84 -4.99
CA THR A 233 5.93 -16.49 -4.72
C THR A 233 7.23 -16.22 -5.49
N VAL A 234 7.58 -14.95 -5.61
CA VAL A 234 8.88 -14.50 -6.15
C VAL A 234 9.97 -14.70 -5.10
N TYR A 235 11.17 -15.07 -5.54
CA TYR A 235 12.30 -15.21 -4.62
C TYR A 235 12.72 -13.86 -4.07
N CYS A 236 13.03 -13.78 -2.77
CA CYS A 236 13.20 -12.51 -2.06
C CYS A 236 14.24 -11.55 -2.69
N TYR A 237 15.35 -12.06 -3.23
CA TYR A 237 16.38 -11.23 -3.89
C TYR A 237 15.99 -10.69 -5.27
N ASP A 238 14.83 -11.09 -5.81
CA ASP A 238 14.32 -10.59 -7.09
C ASP A 238 13.41 -9.35 -6.91
N PHE A 239 12.98 -9.03 -5.68
CA PHE A 239 12.19 -7.83 -5.40
C PHE A 239 12.89 -6.50 -5.74
N PRO A 240 14.19 -6.30 -5.47
CA PRO A 240 14.90 -5.10 -5.93
C PRO A 240 14.69 -4.77 -7.41
N LEU A 241 14.72 -5.79 -8.29
CA LEU A 241 14.46 -5.62 -9.72
C LEU A 241 12.97 -5.29 -10.01
N ALA A 242 12.05 -5.87 -9.24
CA ALA A 242 10.63 -5.52 -9.33
C ALA A 242 10.37 -4.05 -8.92
N PHE A 243 11.05 -3.55 -7.88
CA PHE A 243 11.02 -2.14 -7.49
C PHE A 243 11.57 -1.24 -8.60
N GLU A 244 12.70 -1.59 -9.20
CA GLU A 244 13.25 -0.85 -10.34
C GLU A 244 12.26 -0.79 -11.51
N THR A 245 11.64 -1.92 -11.83
CA THR A 245 10.69 -2.02 -12.95
C THR A 245 9.44 -1.19 -12.68
N ALA A 246 8.85 -1.31 -11.49
CA ALA A 246 7.68 -0.53 -11.07
C ALA A 246 7.99 0.97 -10.99
N LEU A 247 9.21 1.34 -10.59
CA LEU A 247 9.65 2.74 -10.55
C LEU A 247 9.77 3.34 -11.94
N ASN A 248 10.30 2.59 -12.91
CA ASN A 248 10.33 3.02 -14.31
C ASN A 248 8.91 3.26 -14.86
N ILE A 249 7.98 2.34 -14.58
CA ILE A 249 6.56 2.50 -14.93
C ILE A 249 5.97 3.76 -14.27
N SER A 250 6.33 4.03 -13.01
CA SER A 250 5.88 5.25 -12.31
C SER A 250 6.40 6.52 -12.99
N TRP A 251 7.65 6.53 -13.44
CA TRP A 251 8.21 7.67 -14.18
C TRP A 251 7.61 7.83 -15.58
N ASP A 252 7.21 6.75 -16.24
CA ASP A 252 6.56 6.81 -17.56
C ASP A 252 5.19 7.52 -17.49
N LYS A 253 4.53 7.50 -16.32
CA LYS A 253 3.27 8.22 -16.06
C LYS A 253 3.46 9.73 -15.85
N HIS A 254 4.70 10.19 -15.64
CA HIS A 254 5.04 11.58 -15.34
C HIS A 254 6.10 12.13 -16.31
N PRO A 255 5.81 12.18 -17.63
CA PRO A 255 6.76 12.67 -18.63
C PRO A 255 7.11 14.17 -18.46
N GLU A 256 6.29 14.92 -17.74
CA GLU A 256 6.48 16.35 -17.44
C GLU A 256 7.58 16.64 -16.42
N ILE A 257 8.01 15.63 -15.65
CA ILE A 257 9.04 15.76 -14.63
C ILE A 257 10.35 15.24 -15.21
N GLU A 258 11.38 16.09 -15.23
CA GLU A 258 12.70 15.68 -15.70
C GLU A 258 13.24 14.54 -14.83
N ARG A 259 13.53 13.40 -15.48
CA ARG A 259 14.23 12.31 -14.83
C ARG A 259 15.64 12.76 -14.43
N PRO A 260 16.16 12.31 -13.28
CA PRO A 260 17.56 12.54 -12.92
C PRO A 260 18.47 12.05 -14.05
N ALA A 261 19.45 12.88 -14.46
CA ALA A 261 20.36 12.54 -15.56
C ALA A 261 21.08 11.21 -15.27
N GLY A 262 20.73 10.17 -16.04
CA GLY A 262 21.12 8.77 -15.80
C GLY A 262 22.63 8.49 -15.77
N ASP A 263 23.46 9.41 -16.26
CA ASP A 263 24.92 9.26 -16.26
C ASP A 263 25.59 9.60 -14.92
N ARG A 264 24.89 10.25 -13.97
CA ARG A 264 25.50 10.70 -12.69
C ARG A 264 25.01 9.97 -11.43
N LYS A 265 23.78 9.43 -11.41
CA LYS A 265 23.23 8.70 -10.25
C LYS A 265 22.17 7.68 -10.69
N PRO A 266 22.20 6.42 -10.23
CA PRO A 266 21.19 5.43 -10.59
C PRO A 266 19.82 5.81 -10.01
N THR A 267 18.74 5.55 -10.75
CA THR A 267 17.35 5.82 -10.33
C THR A 267 16.98 5.07 -9.05
N ILE A 268 17.57 3.89 -8.85
CA ILE A 268 17.42 3.08 -7.65
C ILE A 268 18.78 2.52 -7.23
N GLN A 269 19.07 2.58 -5.93
CA GLN A 269 20.25 1.99 -5.31
C GLN A 269 19.78 1.14 -4.13
N VAL A 270 20.21 -0.13 -4.13
CA VAL A 270 19.79 -1.12 -3.13
C VAL A 270 21.02 -1.61 -2.39
N THR A 271 21.01 -1.46 -1.06
CA THR A 271 22.09 -1.91 -0.19
C THR A 271 21.54 -2.92 0.81
N GLU A 272 22.07 -4.14 0.80
CA GLU A 272 21.65 -5.21 1.71
C GLU A 272 22.14 -4.93 3.14
N LEU A 273 21.35 -5.33 4.13
CA LEU A 273 21.70 -5.29 5.55
C LEU A 273 22.00 -6.70 6.06
N MET A 274 23.02 -6.82 6.91
CA MET A 274 23.29 -8.02 7.67
C MET A 274 23.66 -7.68 9.12
N PHE A 275 23.62 -8.67 10.00
CA PHE A 275 24.18 -8.50 11.34
C PHE A 275 25.67 -8.16 11.26
N ALA A 276 26.14 -7.27 12.14
CA ALA A 276 27.56 -6.96 12.30
C ALA A 276 28.38 -8.19 12.73
N ASP A 277 27.78 -9.07 13.55
CA ASP A 277 28.33 -10.38 13.92
C ASP A 277 27.59 -11.50 13.15
N PRO A 278 28.29 -12.41 12.45
CA PRO A 278 27.69 -13.60 11.83
C PRO A 278 26.86 -14.47 12.78
N ARG A 279 27.12 -14.44 14.10
CA ARG A 279 26.30 -15.11 15.13
C ARG A 279 25.22 -14.21 15.70
N GLY A 280 24.82 -13.16 14.96
CA GLY A 280 23.92 -12.13 15.43
C GLY A 280 22.66 -12.66 16.13
N THR A 281 22.39 -12.08 17.29
CA THR A 281 21.24 -12.32 18.17
C THR A 281 20.63 -10.97 18.58
N TRP A 282 19.70 -10.98 19.54
CA TRP A 282 19.06 -9.78 20.08
C TRP A 282 20.07 -8.67 20.42
N GLY A 283 19.82 -7.46 19.94
CA GLY A 283 20.68 -6.29 20.18
C GLY A 283 21.91 -6.18 19.27
N THR A 284 22.16 -7.15 18.39
CA THR A 284 23.27 -7.06 17.43
C THR A 284 22.98 -5.96 16.39
N PRO A 285 23.89 -4.98 16.18
CA PRO A 285 23.71 -3.95 15.17
C PRO A 285 23.68 -4.50 13.74
N LEU A 286 23.07 -3.74 12.83
CA LEU A 286 23.05 -4.03 11.40
C LEU A 286 24.10 -3.20 10.65
N VAL A 287 24.74 -3.80 9.65
CA VAL A 287 25.72 -3.16 8.78
C VAL A 287 25.32 -3.30 7.30
N PRO A 288 25.54 -2.27 6.48
CA PRO A 288 25.33 -2.34 5.03
C PRO A 288 26.41 -3.19 4.36
N VAL A 289 26.03 -4.01 3.38
CA VAL A 289 26.94 -4.88 2.64
C VAL A 289 26.60 -4.96 1.16
N GLN A 290 27.62 -5.25 0.34
CA GLN A 290 27.47 -5.67 -1.05
C GLN A 290 27.98 -7.10 -1.19
N ARG A 291 27.08 -8.06 -1.39
CA ARG A 291 27.40 -9.47 -1.58
C ARG A 291 26.55 -10.09 -2.69
N PRO A 292 26.99 -11.22 -3.28
CA PRO A 292 26.16 -11.95 -4.24
C PRO A 292 24.81 -12.37 -3.63
N PRO A 293 23.70 -12.32 -4.40
CA PRO A 293 22.39 -12.80 -3.96
C PRO A 293 22.45 -14.27 -3.52
N SER A 294 21.48 -14.68 -2.69
CA SER A 294 21.31 -16.05 -2.16
C SER A 294 22.25 -16.52 -1.05
N LEU A 295 23.18 -15.66 -0.60
CA LEU A 295 24.15 -15.96 0.46
C LEU A 295 23.69 -15.54 1.86
N ASN A 296 22.39 -15.33 2.08
CA ASN A 296 21.83 -15.08 3.39
C ASN A 296 21.99 -16.29 4.32
N ASP A 297 22.41 -16.02 5.56
CA ASP A 297 22.63 -16.96 6.65
C ASP A 297 21.51 -16.93 7.71
N VAL A 298 20.52 -16.05 7.50
CA VAL A 298 19.29 -15.91 8.28
C VAL A 298 18.11 -16.02 7.31
N GLY A 299 16.99 -16.60 7.74
CA GLY A 299 15.76 -16.74 6.95
C GLY A 299 14.99 -15.42 6.70
N MET A 300 15.66 -14.29 6.87
CA MET A 300 15.16 -12.93 6.70
C MET A 300 16.23 -12.09 6.01
N VAL A 301 15.82 -11.28 5.04
CA VAL A 301 16.69 -10.35 4.31
C VAL A 301 16.11 -8.95 4.39
N ALA A 302 16.98 -7.94 4.40
CA ALA A 302 16.54 -6.56 4.40
C ALA A 302 17.46 -5.67 3.57
N TRP A 303 16.90 -4.59 3.06
CA TRP A 303 17.60 -3.62 2.24
C TRP A 303 17.27 -2.20 2.66
N ILE A 304 18.27 -1.32 2.55
CA ILE A 304 18.07 0.11 2.37
C ILE A 304 17.87 0.32 0.87
N VAL A 305 16.70 0.84 0.49
CA VAL A 305 16.38 1.17 -0.90
C VAL A 305 16.31 2.68 -1.02
N GLU A 306 17.27 3.24 -1.74
CA GLU A 306 17.31 4.66 -2.10
C GLU A 306 16.82 4.79 -3.53
N MET A 307 15.77 5.56 -3.74
CA MET A 307 15.11 5.67 -5.05
C MET A 307 14.77 7.12 -5.36
N SER A 308 14.97 7.52 -6.61
CA SER A 308 14.49 8.80 -7.13
C SER A 308 13.11 8.58 -7.70
N THR A 309 12.09 9.12 -7.04
CA THR A 309 10.68 9.01 -7.46
C THR A 309 10.20 10.33 -8.05
N PRO A 310 9.11 10.35 -8.84
CA PRO A 310 8.57 11.59 -9.40
C PRO A 310 8.31 12.67 -8.34
N GLU A 311 7.85 12.26 -7.16
CA GLU A 311 7.58 13.15 -6.02
C GLU A 311 8.81 13.55 -5.20
N PHE A 312 9.88 12.76 -5.25
CA PHE A 312 11.18 13.11 -4.67
C PHE A 312 12.31 12.83 -5.67
N PRO A 313 12.49 13.68 -6.71
CA PRO A 313 13.52 13.47 -7.73
C PRO A 313 14.95 13.48 -7.19
N SER A 314 15.18 14.16 -6.05
CA SER A 314 16.46 14.16 -5.32
C SER A 314 16.73 12.84 -4.57
N GLY A 315 15.72 12.00 -4.42
CA GLY A 315 15.77 10.71 -3.75
C GLY A 315 14.93 10.65 -2.48
N ARG A 316 14.36 9.47 -2.23
CA ARG A 316 13.80 9.03 -0.95
C ARG A 316 14.41 7.70 -0.53
N THR A 317 14.40 7.42 0.77
CA THR A 317 14.94 6.17 1.32
C THR A 317 13.86 5.40 2.06
N ILE A 318 13.78 4.10 1.84
CA ILE A 318 12.92 3.18 2.59
C ILE A 318 13.71 1.97 3.08
N PHE A 319 13.16 1.29 4.10
CA PHE A 319 13.59 -0.04 4.49
C PHE A 319 12.62 -1.08 3.91
N VAL A 320 13.17 -2.15 3.34
CA VAL A 320 12.40 -3.31 2.90
C VAL A 320 12.92 -4.53 3.64
N VAL A 321 12.03 -5.30 4.27
CA VAL A 321 12.35 -6.56 4.94
C VAL A 321 11.50 -7.69 4.35
N ALA A 322 12.09 -8.85 4.11
CA ALA A 322 11.41 -9.97 3.46
C ALA A 322 11.83 -11.31 4.05
N ASN A 323 10.87 -12.22 4.21
CA ASN A 323 11.18 -13.61 4.53
C ASN A 323 11.86 -14.31 3.34
N ASP A 324 12.83 -15.18 3.61
CA ASP A 324 13.32 -16.14 2.61
C ASP A 324 12.55 -17.46 2.76
N VAL A 325 11.52 -17.67 1.93
CA VAL A 325 10.72 -18.91 1.92
C VAL A 325 11.57 -20.16 1.63
N THR A 326 12.72 -20.00 1.00
CA THR A 326 13.63 -21.12 0.68
C THR A 326 14.47 -21.55 1.89
N PHE A 327 14.55 -20.70 2.90
CA PHE A 327 15.23 -20.97 4.16
C PHE A 327 14.22 -21.42 5.22
N ARG A 328 14.19 -22.73 5.51
CA ARG A 328 13.29 -23.34 6.52
C ARG A 328 11.82 -22.87 6.36
N ASN A 329 11.32 -22.83 5.12
CA ASN A 329 9.97 -22.37 4.75
C ASN A 329 9.63 -20.94 5.22
N GLY A 330 10.63 -20.06 5.37
CA GLY A 330 10.45 -18.69 5.86
C GLY A 330 9.95 -18.63 7.30
N SER A 331 10.20 -19.68 8.10
CA SER A 331 9.79 -19.71 9.52
C SER A 331 10.58 -18.73 10.38
N PHE A 332 9.88 -18.09 11.32
CA PHE A 332 10.44 -17.19 12.31
C PHE A 332 11.10 -17.98 13.43
N GLY A 333 12.44 -18.03 13.44
CA GLY A 333 13.23 -18.47 14.59
C GLY A 333 13.91 -17.30 15.28
N PRO A 334 14.72 -17.54 16.33
CA PRO A 334 15.17 -16.47 17.21
C PRO A 334 16.09 -15.46 16.51
N ARG A 335 16.88 -15.92 15.53
CA ARG A 335 17.73 -15.06 14.69
C ARG A 335 16.90 -14.24 13.70
N GLU A 336 15.88 -14.83 13.09
CA GLU A 336 14.96 -14.12 12.19
C GLU A 336 14.17 -13.04 12.94
N ASP A 337 13.70 -13.36 14.15
CA ASP A 337 12.98 -12.41 15.02
C ASP A 337 13.89 -11.25 15.44
N ALA A 338 15.11 -11.56 15.89
CA ALA A 338 16.11 -10.55 16.25
C ALA A 338 16.45 -9.63 15.06
N PHE A 339 16.57 -10.19 13.86
CA PHE A 339 16.87 -9.44 12.65
C PHE A 339 15.71 -8.52 12.25
N PHE A 340 14.49 -9.05 12.22
CA PHE A 340 13.29 -8.27 11.92
C PHE A 340 13.11 -7.11 12.91
N LYS A 341 13.31 -7.37 14.22
CA LYS A 341 13.28 -6.32 15.24
C LYS A 341 14.35 -5.27 15.02
N ALA A 342 15.60 -5.67 14.74
CA ALA A 342 16.69 -4.73 14.50
C ALA A 342 16.42 -3.82 13.29
N VAL A 343 15.90 -4.36 12.19
CA VAL A 343 15.50 -3.55 11.02
C VAL A 343 14.38 -2.57 11.39
N THR A 344 13.39 -3.05 12.14
CA THR A 344 12.25 -2.24 12.61
C THR A 344 12.71 -1.09 13.50
N ASP A 345 13.59 -1.37 14.47
CA ASP A 345 14.15 -0.36 15.38
C ASP A 345 14.94 0.71 14.62
N VAL A 346 15.75 0.31 13.62
CA VAL A 346 16.49 1.26 12.78
C VAL A 346 15.54 2.13 11.95
N ALA A 347 14.52 1.54 11.33
CA ALA A 347 13.52 2.29 10.56
C ALA A 347 12.78 3.32 11.43
N CYS A 348 12.39 2.95 12.65
CA CYS A 348 11.76 3.84 13.63
C CYS A 348 12.70 4.98 14.04
N SER A 349 13.96 4.66 14.38
CA SER A 349 14.95 5.67 14.80
C SER A 349 15.21 6.72 13.71
N LYS A 350 15.20 6.30 12.44
CA LYS A 350 15.37 7.19 11.29
C LYS A 350 14.07 7.81 10.79
N LYS A 351 12.92 7.39 11.34
CA LYS A 351 11.57 7.78 10.90
C LYS A 351 11.33 7.52 9.41
N LEU A 352 11.95 6.47 8.86
CA LEU A 352 11.85 6.12 7.44
C LEU A 352 10.80 5.03 7.21
N PRO A 353 10.07 5.04 6.07
CA PRO A 353 9.09 4.00 5.75
C PRO A 353 9.68 2.59 5.79
N LEU A 354 8.91 1.65 6.36
CA LEU A 354 9.25 0.23 6.49
C LEU A 354 8.23 -0.63 5.74
N ILE A 355 8.71 -1.36 4.73
CA ILE A 355 7.91 -2.27 3.92
C ILE A 355 8.26 -3.71 4.29
N TYR A 356 7.25 -4.51 4.66
CA TYR A 356 7.41 -5.93 4.96
C TYR A 356 6.81 -6.79 3.84
N LEU A 357 7.65 -7.57 3.15
CA LEU A 357 7.25 -8.54 2.13
C LEU A 357 7.06 -9.92 2.79
N ALA A 358 5.80 -10.30 3.01
CA ALA A 358 5.42 -11.46 3.81
C ALA A 358 5.23 -12.73 2.96
N ALA A 359 6.04 -13.75 3.26
CA ALA A 359 5.91 -15.12 2.77
C ALA A 359 6.55 -16.09 3.77
N ASN A 360 5.76 -16.65 4.69
CA ASN A 360 6.27 -17.39 5.84
C ASN A 360 5.38 -18.58 6.24
N SER A 361 5.84 -19.32 7.25
CA SER A 361 5.11 -20.43 7.86
C SER A 361 4.87 -20.23 9.36
N GLY A 362 4.93 -18.97 9.84
CA GLY A 362 4.80 -18.64 11.25
C GLY A 362 6.06 -18.93 12.06
N ALA A 363 5.89 -19.11 13.37
CA ALA A 363 6.99 -19.46 14.27
C ALA A 363 7.59 -20.82 13.89
N ARG A 364 8.91 -20.94 14.01
CA ARG A 364 9.62 -22.18 13.76
C ARG A 364 9.16 -23.25 14.76
N ILE A 365 9.06 -24.48 14.26
CA ILE A 365 8.78 -25.66 15.07
C ILE A 365 9.91 -26.65 14.86
N GLY A 366 10.28 -27.35 15.93
CA GLY A 366 11.33 -28.36 15.88
C GLY A 366 11.18 -29.38 17.00
N VAL A 367 11.97 -30.44 16.89
CA VAL A 367 12.15 -31.46 17.93
C VAL A 367 13.64 -31.73 18.08
N ALA A 368 14.09 -32.14 19.27
CA ALA A 368 15.49 -32.48 19.51
C ALA A 368 15.85 -33.80 18.80
N GLU A 369 16.38 -33.71 17.58
CA GLU A 369 16.71 -34.87 16.73
C GLU A 369 17.75 -35.77 17.38
N GLU A 370 18.69 -35.23 18.15
CA GLU A 370 19.68 -36.00 18.89
C GLU A 370 19.04 -36.88 19.97
N VAL A 371 17.99 -36.40 20.65
CA VAL A 371 17.22 -37.19 21.63
C VAL A 371 16.35 -38.21 20.90
N LYS A 372 15.64 -37.77 19.85
CA LYS A 372 14.79 -38.61 19.00
C LYS A 372 15.54 -39.81 18.43
N SER A 373 16.82 -39.64 18.11
CA SER A 373 17.66 -40.69 17.52
C SER A 373 18.05 -41.82 18.48
N CYS A 374 17.98 -41.61 19.81
CA CYS A 374 18.54 -42.55 20.78
C CYS A 374 17.67 -42.88 22.00
N PHE A 375 16.53 -42.20 22.21
CA PHE A 375 15.65 -42.53 23.33
C PHE A 375 15.19 -43.99 23.32
N LYS A 376 15.01 -44.54 24.51
CA LYS A 376 14.46 -45.88 24.78
C LYS A 376 13.15 -45.76 25.52
N VAL A 377 12.32 -46.80 25.41
CA VAL A 377 11.00 -46.84 26.04
C VAL A 377 11.03 -47.83 27.19
N GLY A 378 10.63 -47.40 28.38
CA GLY A 378 10.38 -48.28 29.50
C GLY A 378 8.98 -48.87 29.37
N TRP A 379 8.86 -50.06 28.77
CA TRP A 379 7.58 -50.73 28.55
C TRP A 379 6.97 -51.21 29.88
N SER A 380 5.64 -51.20 29.97
CA SER A 380 4.94 -51.78 31.12
C SER A 380 5.12 -53.30 31.19
N ASP A 381 5.25 -53.93 30.03
CA ASP A 381 5.59 -55.33 29.85
C ASP A 381 6.54 -55.45 28.65
N GLU A 382 7.83 -55.74 28.90
CA GLU A 382 8.87 -55.84 27.88
C GLU A 382 8.56 -56.90 26.79
N LYS A 383 7.69 -57.87 27.08
CA LYS A 383 7.28 -58.90 26.12
C LYS A 383 6.03 -58.50 25.31
N ASN A 384 5.23 -57.55 25.79
CA ASN A 384 3.94 -57.16 25.22
C ASN A 384 3.80 -55.63 25.15
N PRO A 385 4.49 -54.93 24.22
CA PRO A 385 4.50 -53.46 24.12
C PRO A 385 3.12 -52.81 23.96
N GLU A 386 2.13 -53.53 23.44
CA GLU A 386 0.74 -53.10 23.30
C GLU A 386 0.05 -52.83 24.64
N ARG A 387 0.60 -53.33 25.75
CA ARG A 387 0.14 -53.01 27.11
C ARG A 387 0.55 -51.61 27.57
N GLY A 388 1.27 -50.86 26.73
CA GLY A 388 1.67 -49.49 26.97
C GLY A 388 3.08 -49.37 27.57
N PHE A 389 3.46 -48.13 27.83
CA PHE A 389 4.77 -47.75 28.36
C PHE A 389 4.61 -46.91 29.63
N GLN A 390 5.65 -46.85 30.45
CA GLN A 390 5.69 -46.07 31.68
C GLN A 390 6.45 -44.76 31.51
N TYR A 391 7.58 -44.79 30.80
CA TYR A 391 8.46 -43.64 30.64
C TYR A 391 9.38 -43.78 29.42
N VAL A 392 10.07 -42.69 29.07
CA VAL A 392 11.13 -42.64 28.06
C VAL A 392 12.45 -42.38 28.78
N TYR A 393 13.53 -43.06 28.37
CA TYR A 393 14.82 -42.98 29.05
C TYR A 393 16.00 -43.03 28.08
N LEU A 394 17.19 -42.69 28.58
CA LEU A 394 18.48 -42.88 27.93
C LEU A 394 19.32 -43.93 28.64
N THR A 395 20.15 -44.63 27.87
CA THR A 395 21.22 -45.46 28.44
C THR A 395 22.27 -44.58 29.13
N PRO A 396 23.07 -45.10 30.08
CA PRO A 396 24.16 -44.33 30.68
C PRO A 396 25.14 -43.76 29.64
N GLU A 397 25.40 -44.50 28.55
CA GLU A 397 26.26 -44.07 27.45
C GLU A 397 25.62 -42.93 26.64
N ASP A 398 24.33 -43.04 26.30
CA ASP A 398 23.62 -41.99 25.57
C ASP A 398 23.46 -40.73 26.43
N TYR A 399 23.15 -40.88 27.72
CA TYR A 399 23.07 -39.74 28.64
C TYR A 399 24.42 -39.04 28.81
N ALA A 400 25.53 -39.78 28.89
CA ALA A 400 26.86 -39.17 28.91
C ALA A 400 27.15 -38.35 27.63
N ARG A 401 26.57 -38.74 26.48
CA ARG A 401 26.75 -38.04 25.20
C ARG A 401 25.86 -36.81 25.04
N ILE A 402 24.59 -36.87 25.46
CA ILE A 402 23.57 -35.83 25.20
C ILE A 402 22.89 -35.29 26.46
N GLY A 403 23.49 -35.50 27.64
CA GLY A 403 22.91 -35.11 28.92
C GLY A 403 22.61 -33.61 29.07
N THR A 404 23.24 -32.74 28.29
CA THR A 404 22.91 -31.30 28.24
C THR A 404 21.61 -30.99 27.49
N SER A 405 21.15 -31.91 26.63
CA SER A 405 19.91 -31.75 25.85
C SER A 405 18.66 -32.20 26.61
N VAL A 406 18.80 -32.78 27.80
CA VAL A 406 17.69 -33.32 28.59
C VAL A 406 17.87 -33.02 30.07
N ILE A 407 16.76 -32.87 30.79
CA ILE A 407 16.73 -32.96 32.25
C ILE A 407 16.20 -34.37 32.54
N ALA A 408 16.99 -35.17 33.25
CA ALA A 408 16.72 -36.57 33.49
C ALA A 408 17.20 -36.98 34.88
N HIS A 409 16.55 -37.97 35.48
CA HIS A 409 16.95 -38.56 36.75
C HIS A 409 17.36 -40.03 36.60
N GLU A 410 18.26 -40.48 37.47
CA GLU A 410 18.76 -41.85 37.47
C GLU A 410 17.75 -42.81 38.12
N LEU A 411 17.40 -43.89 37.42
CA LEU A 411 16.59 -45.00 37.91
C LEU A 411 17.41 -46.29 37.85
N LYS A 412 17.68 -46.88 39.02
CA LYS A 412 18.42 -48.15 39.14
C LYS A 412 17.45 -49.32 39.19
N LEU A 413 17.50 -50.17 38.17
CA LEU A 413 16.79 -51.44 38.09
C LEU A 413 17.73 -52.61 38.44
N PRO A 414 17.21 -53.81 38.76
CA PRO A 414 18.03 -54.95 39.18
C PRO A 414 19.14 -55.37 38.19
N HIS A 415 18.97 -55.06 36.89
CA HIS A 415 19.87 -55.49 35.82
C HIS A 415 20.41 -54.35 34.94
N GLU A 416 19.99 -53.10 35.19
CA GLU A 416 20.42 -51.95 34.38
C GLU A 416 20.17 -50.61 35.09
N THR A 417 20.84 -49.57 34.62
CA THR A 417 20.59 -48.18 35.03
C THR A 417 19.97 -47.42 33.87
N ARG A 418 18.85 -46.74 34.13
CA ARG A 418 18.11 -45.96 33.14
C ARG A 418 18.12 -44.49 33.54
N TRP A 419 18.42 -43.59 32.61
CA TRP A 419 18.26 -42.15 32.81
C TRP A 419 16.91 -41.71 32.29
N VAL A 420 15.90 -41.64 33.17
CA VAL A 420 14.53 -41.32 32.79
C VAL A 420 14.45 -39.84 32.42
N ILE A 421 13.95 -39.55 31.21
CA ILE A 421 13.86 -38.19 30.68
C ILE A 421 12.63 -37.52 31.28
N ASP A 422 12.84 -36.47 32.08
CA ASP A 422 11.76 -35.63 32.62
C ASP A 422 11.43 -34.49 31.66
N THR A 423 12.43 -33.92 30.99
CA THR A 423 12.27 -32.80 30.08
C THR A 423 13.30 -32.84 28.97
N ILE A 424 12.88 -32.47 27.75
CA ILE A 424 13.76 -32.28 26.61
C ILE A 424 14.01 -30.79 26.44
N VAL A 425 15.27 -30.38 26.50
CA VAL A 425 15.72 -29.00 26.24
C VAL A 425 16.15 -28.87 24.77
N GLY A 426 16.91 -29.85 24.27
CA GLY A 426 17.50 -29.84 22.94
C GLY A 426 18.80 -29.05 22.86
N LYS A 427 19.66 -29.44 21.92
CA LYS A 427 20.95 -28.80 21.66
C LYS A 427 20.82 -27.55 20.79
N GLU A 428 19.88 -27.57 19.85
CA GLU A 428 19.62 -26.47 18.93
C GLU A 428 18.53 -25.55 19.48
N ASP A 429 18.67 -24.25 19.18
CA ASP A 429 17.67 -23.24 19.50
C ASP A 429 16.58 -23.17 18.42
N GLY A 430 15.41 -22.66 18.79
CA GLY A 430 14.28 -22.44 17.89
C GLY A 430 13.44 -23.67 17.61
N LEU A 431 13.28 -24.54 18.60
CA LEU A 431 12.39 -25.69 18.63
C LEU A 431 10.97 -25.31 19.12
N GLY A 432 10.86 -24.37 20.07
CA GLY A 432 9.61 -24.09 20.78
C GLY A 432 9.45 -22.66 21.34
N VAL A 433 9.44 -22.53 22.67
CA VAL A 433 8.99 -21.33 23.41
C VAL A 433 9.87 -20.09 23.21
N GLU A 434 11.14 -20.30 22.88
CA GLU A 434 12.10 -19.28 22.45
C GLU A 434 11.59 -18.52 21.20
N ASN A 435 10.94 -19.21 20.25
CA ASN A 435 10.36 -18.60 19.05
C ASN A 435 9.11 -17.80 19.40
N LEU A 436 8.35 -18.25 20.40
CA LEU A 436 7.16 -17.53 20.87
C LEU A 436 7.56 -16.23 21.57
N THR A 437 8.64 -16.27 22.35
CA THR A 437 9.22 -15.07 22.98
C THR A 437 9.71 -14.08 21.91
N GLY A 438 10.40 -14.56 20.88
CA GLY A 438 10.82 -13.72 19.75
C GLY A 438 9.65 -13.16 18.94
N SER A 439 8.62 -13.98 18.69
CA SER A 439 7.36 -13.56 18.05
C SER A 439 6.68 -12.42 18.82
N GLY A 440 6.65 -12.49 20.16
CA GLY A 440 6.12 -11.42 21.00
C GLY A 440 6.93 -10.12 20.88
N ALA A 441 8.27 -10.23 20.80
CA ALA A 441 9.15 -9.07 20.65
C ALA A 441 8.95 -8.35 19.30
N ILE A 442 8.83 -9.09 18.19
CA ILE A 442 8.58 -8.48 16.87
C ILE A 442 7.16 -7.94 16.73
N ALA A 443 6.15 -8.58 17.35
CA ALA A 443 4.79 -8.05 17.40
C ALA A 443 4.77 -6.67 18.08
N SER A 444 5.42 -6.56 19.24
CA SER A 444 5.56 -5.28 19.96
C SER A 444 6.31 -4.23 19.13
N ALA A 445 7.45 -4.62 18.53
CA ALA A 445 8.26 -3.70 17.72
C ALA A 445 7.49 -3.17 16.50
N TYR A 446 6.76 -4.03 15.78
CA TYR A 446 6.02 -3.63 14.58
C TYR A 446 4.75 -2.82 14.92
N SER A 447 4.08 -3.14 16.04
CA SER A 447 3.00 -2.32 16.58
C SER A 447 3.47 -0.89 16.94
N ARG A 448 4.65 -0.77 17.56
CA ARG A 448 5.29 0.53 17.80
C ARG A 448 5.65 1.23 16.50
N ALA A 449 6.19 0.50 15.52
CA ALA A 449 6.57 1.06 14.23
C ALA A 449 5.40 1.72 13.49
N TYR A 450 4.19 1.18 13.56
CA TYR A 450 2.99 1.82 12.99
C TYR A 450 2.72 3.23 13.56
N HIS A 451 3.11 3.46 14.83
CA HIS A 451 2.92 4.75 15.49
C HIS A 451 4.07 5.74 15.22
N GLU A 452 5.30 5.24 15.02
CA GLU A 452 6.52 6.05 14.90
C GLU A 452 6.95 6.31 13.45
N THR A 453 6.56 5.45 12.52
CA THR A 453 6.91 5.55 11.09
C THR A 453 5.79 5.01 10.19
N PHE A 454 5.97 5.12 8.87
CA PHE A 454 5.10 4.46 7.90
C PHE A 454 5.42 2.97 7.81
N THR A 455 4.41 2.12 7.98
CA THR A 455 4.49 0.67 7.86
C THR A 455 3.56 0.19 6.77
N LEU A 456 3.99 -0.76 5.94
CA LEU A 456 3.11 -1.44 4.98
C LEU A 456 3.53 -2.89 4.81
N THR A 457 2.57 -3.81 4.89
CA THR A 457 2.81 -5.24 4.65
C THR A 457 2.24 -5.65 3.29
N TYR A 458 3.06 -6.34 2.51
CA TYR A 458 2.67 -6.93 1.24
C TYR A 458 2.73 -8.46 1.34
N VAL A 459 1.58 -9.11 1.20
CA VAL A 459 1.44 -10.57 1.27
C VAL A 459 1.69 -11.16 -0.11
N THR A 460 2.97 -11.43 -0.39
CA THR A 460 3.45 -12.04 -1.64
C THR A 460 3.38 -13.58 -1.64
N GLY A 461 3.31 -14.18 -0.45
CA GLY A 461 3.15 -15.63 -0.28
C GLY A 461 2.26 -15.95 0.91
N ARG A 462 1.98 -17.23 1.11
CA ARG A 462 1.27 -17.73 2.32
C ARG A 462 1.90 -17.10 3.57
N THR A 463 1.05 -16.55 4.44
CA THR A 463 1.46 -15.84 5.65
C THR A 463 0.70 -16.41 6.85
N VAL A 464 1.41 -16.92 7.85
CA VAL A 464 0.86 -17.78 8.90
C VAL A 464 1.22 -17.29 10.30
N GLY A 465 0.30 -17.42 11.26
CA GLY A 465 0.56 -17.22 12.69
C GLY A 465 1.08 -15.81 12.99
N ILE A 466 2.29 -15.69 13.53
CA ILE A 466 2.90 -14.38 13.81
C ILE A 466 2.99 -13.50 12.55
N GLY A 467 3.25 -14.08 11.38
CA GLY A 467 3.26 -13.32 10.12
C GLY A 467 1.90 -12.67 9.81
N ALA A 468 0.80 -13.35 10.12
CA ALA A 468 -0.55 -12.82 9.96
C ALA A 468 -0.83 -11.69 10.97
N TYR A 469 -0.36 -11.83 12.20
CA TYR A 469 -0.42 -10.74 13.18
C TYR A 469 0.43 -9.53 12.76
N LEU A 470 1.63 -9.73 12.21
CA LEU A 470 2.44 -8.62 11.70
C LEU A 470 1.69 -7.88 10.57
N ALA A 471 1.04 -8.60 9.65
CA ALA A 471 0.20 -7.96 8.63
C ALA A 471 -0.90 -7.08 9.24
N ARG A 472 -1.52 -7.51 10.34
CA ARG A 472 -2.53 -6.70 11.05
C ARG A 472 -1.92 -5.56 11.88
N LEU A 473 -0.80 -5.79 12.57
CA LEU A 473 -0.13 -4.81 13.44
C LEU A 473 0.54 -3.69 12.65
N GLY A 474 0.98 -3.97 11.42
CA GLY A 474 1.42 -2.96 10.45
C GLY A 474 0.27 -2.15 9.86
N MET A 475 -0.98 -2.57 10.11
CA MET A 475 -2.26 -2.02 9.68
C MET A 475 -2.47 -2.04 8.16
N ARG A 476 -1.63 -1.32 7.42
CA ARG A 476 -1.72 -1.18 5.95
C ARG A 476 -1.26 -2.45 5.28
N CYS A 477 -2.19 -3.14 4.61
CA CYS A 477 -1.93 -4.45 4.03
C CYS A 477 -2.37 -4.53 2.56
N ILE A 478 -1.48 -5.02 1.71
CA ILE A 478 -1.75 -5.37 0.31
C ILE A 478 -1.66 -6.89 0.18
N GLN A 479 -2.65 -7.53 -0.44
CA GLN A 479 -2.72 -8.99 -0.56
C GLN A 479 -2.78 -9.44 -2.02
N ARG A 480 -1.97 -10.43 -2.39
CA ARG A 480 -2.16 -11.13 -3.67
C ARG A 480 -3.42 -11.98 -3.68
N LEU A 481 -4.11 -11.99 -4.82
CA LEU A 481 -5.39 -12.70 -4.99
C LEU A 481 -5.31 -14.20 -4.69
N ASP A 482 -4.14 -14.81 -4.89
CA ASP A 482 -3.90 -16.25 -4.75
C ASP A 482 -3.15 -16.63 -3.45
N GLN A 483 -2.96 -15.70 -2.51
CA GLN A 483 -2.19 -15.91 -1.29
C GLN A 483 -3.03 -15.72 -0.02
N PRO A 484 -2.98 -16.66 0.96
CA PRO A 484 -3.78 -16.55 2.16
C PRO A 484 -3.02 -15.94 3.36
N ILE A 485 -3.76 -15.19 4.20
CA ILE A 485 -3.36 -14.76 5.55
C ILE A 485 -4.11 -15.64 6.56
N ILE A 486 -3.42 -16.51 7.30
CA ILE A 486 -4.08 -17.49 8.18
C ILE A 486 -3.43 -17.56 9.56
N LEU A 487 -4.21 -17.89 10.58
CA LEU A 487 -3.68 -18.23 11.90
C LEU A 487 -3.30 -19.72 11.99
N THR A 488 -4.17 -20.57 11.47
CA THR A 488 -4.06 -22.03 11.55
C THR A 488 -4.33 -22.65 10.18
N GLY A 489 -3.56 -23.68 9.82
CA GLY A 489 -3.78 -24.43 8.58
C GLY A 489 -5.12 -25.17 8.57
N PHE A 490 -5.78 -25.23 7.42
CA PHE A 490 -7.12 -25.82 7.31
C PHE A 490 -7.16 -27.30 7.73
N SER A 491 -6.09 -28.05 7.46
CA SER A 491 -5.97 -29.47 7.84
C SER A 491 -5.90 -29.68 9.35
N ALA A 492 -5.33 -28.73 10.09
CA ALA A 492 -5.33 -28.78 11.55
C ALA A 492 -6.73 -28.48 12.12
N LEU A 493 -7.48 -27.55 11.51
CA LEU A 493 -8.87 -27.28 11.89
C LEU A 493 -9.77 -28.49 11.63
N ASN A 494 -9.64 -29.15 10.48
CA ASN A 494 -10.40 -30.37 10.18
C ASN A 494 -10.13 -31.49 11.20
N LYS A 495 -8.86 -31.66 11.60
CA LYS A 495 -8.50 -32.63 12.67
C LYS A 495 -9.13 -32.26 14.01
N LEU A 496 -9.13 -30.97 14.37
CA LEU A 496 -9.77 -30.48 15.60
C LEU A 496 -11.29 -30.71 15.59
N LEU A 497 -11.94 -30.49 14.45
CA LEU A 497 -13.38 -30.67 14.28
C LEU A 497 -13.78 -32.14 14.07
N GLY A 498 -12.81 -33.05 13.87
CA GLY A 498 -13.05 -34.47 13.62
C GLY A 498 -13.68 -34.78 12.25
N ARG A 499 -13.75 -33.79 11.34
CA ARG A 499 -14.37 -33.91 10.02
C ARG A 499 -13.75 -32.94 9.01
N GLU A 500 -13.83 -33.26 7.72
CA GLU A 500 -13.30 -32.41 6.64
C GLU A 500 -14.26 -31.26 6.33
N VAL A 501 -14.10 -30.14 7.05
CA VAL A 501 -14.92 -28.93 6.86
C VAL A 501 -14.35 -28.03 5.77
N TYR A 502 -13.06 -27.76 5.83
CA TYR A 502 -12.38 -26.85 4.92
C TYR A 502 -11.50 -27.62 3.93
N SER A 503 -11.37 -27.13 2.70
CA SER A 503 -10.59 -27.77 1.62
C SER A 503 -9.37 -26.95 1.19
N SER A 504 -9.29 -25.68 1.57
CA SER A 504 -8.19 -24.79 1.16
C SER A 504 -7.93 -23.70 2.19
N HIS A 505 -6.66 -23.28 2.28
CA HIS A 505 -6.27 -22.11 3.07
C HIS A 505 -6.94 -20.81 2.57
N MET A 506 -7.28 -20.73 1.27
CA MET A 506 -7.95 -19.56 0.69
C MET A 506 -9.38 -19.36 1.21
N GLN A 507 -10.05 -20.43 1.67
CA GLN A 507 -11.37 -20.33 2.29
C GLN A 507 -11.33 -19.59 3.64
N LEU A 508 -10.19 -19.62 4.32
CA LEU A 508 -10.01 -19.03 5.65
C LEU A 508 -9.32 -17.66 5.59
N GLY A 509 -8.35 -17.52 4.69
CA GLY A 509 -7.43 -16.38 4.67
C GLY A 509 -7.30 -15.67 3.33
N GLY A 510 -8.07 -16.06 2.32
CA GLY A 510 -8.03 -15.41 1.01
C GLY A 510 -8.67 -14.01 1.01
N PRO A 511 -8.56 -13.26 -0.10
CA PRO A 511 -9.16 -11.93 -0.22
C PRO A 511 -10.66 -11.88 0.04
N LYS A 512 -11.39 -12.96 -0.30
CA LYS A 512 -12.83 -13.09 -0.02
C LYS A 512 -13.18 -12.99 1.47
N ILE A 513 -12.20 -13.18 2.34
CA ILE A 513 -12.32 -13.02 3.79
C ILE A 513 -11.62 -11.73 4.23
N MET A 514 -10.35 -11.55 3.84
CA MET A 514 -9.50 -10.49 4.40
C MET A 514 -9.73 -9.10 3.79
N ALA A 515 -10.15 -9.03 2.53
CA ALA A 515 -10.54 -7.75 1.90
C ALA A 515 -11.98 -7.36 2.25
N THR A 516 -12.82 -8.33 2.65
CA THR A 516 -14.23 -8.13 3.01
C THR A 516 -14.44 -7.85 4.50
N ASN A 517 -13.42 -8.06 5.33
CA ASN A 517 -13.45 -7.80 6.78
C ASN A 517 -12.56 -6.61 7.21
N GLY A 518 -11.89 -5.94 6.28
CA GLY A 518 -11.09 -4.75 6.56
C GLY A 518 -9.65 -4.98 7.03
N VAL A 519 -9.14 -6.22 6.98
CA VAL A 519 -7.72 -6.50 7.25
C VAL A 519 -6.84 -6.07 6.08
N VAL A 520 -7.32 -6.24 4.84
CA VAL A 520 -6.59 -5.94 3.61
C VAL A 520 -7.16 -4.69 2.95
N HIS A 521 -6.29 -3.71 2.70
CA HIS A 521 -6.65 -2.45 2.06
C HIS A 521 -6.73 -2.56 0.54
N LEU A 522 -5.84 -3.33 -0.08
CA LEU A 522 -5.77 -3.51 -1.54
C LEU A 522 -5.51 -4.97 -1.91
N THR A 523 -6.10 -5.42 -3.00
CA THR A 523 -5.84 -6.73 -3.59
C THR A 523 -5.19 -6.58 -4.96
N VAL A 524 -4.17 -7.39 -5.25
CA VAL A 524 -3.42 -7.35 -6.51
C VAL A 524 -3.28 -8.74 -7.11
N SER A 525 -3.11 -8.82 -8.42
CA SER A 525 -3.03 -10.09 -9.15
C SER A 525 -1.63 -10.73 -9.10
N ASP A 526 -0.58 -9.92 -9.05
CA ASP A 526 0.81 -10.37 -9.09
C ASP A 526 1.79 -9.48 -8.30
N ASP A 527 3.05 -9.92 -8.23
CA ASP A 527 4.10 -9.24 -7.47
C ASP A 527 4.54 -7.90 -8.04
N LEU A 528 4.53 -7.70 -9.36
CA LEU A 528 4.86 -6.39 -9.92
C LEU A 528 3.74 -5.38 -9.66
N GLU A 529 2.49 -5.80 -9.77
CA GLU A 529 1.34 -4.97 -9.39
C GLU A 529 1.38 -4.63 -7.89
N GLY A 530 1.72 -5.59 -7.04
CA GLY A 530 1.93 -5.36 -5.60
C GLY A 530 2.99 -4.31 -5.31
N ILE A 531 4.16 -4.39 -5.94
CA ILE A 531 5.21 -3.38 -5.79
C ILE A 531 4.78 -2.03 -6.38
N SER A 532 4.07 -2.03 -7.50
CA SER A 532 3.52 -0.80 -8.10
C SER A 532 2.51 -0.12 -7.18
N ALA A 533 1.67 -0.89 -6.49
CA ALA A 533 0.72 -0.40 -5.50
C ALA A 533 1.46 0.16 -4.26
N ILE A 534 2.57 -0.44 -3.83
CA ILE A 534 3.45 0.10 -2.78
C ILE A 534 3.99 1.47 -3.19
N LEU A 535 4.57 1.59 -4.39
CA LEU A 535 5.11 2.86 -4.87
C LEU A 535 4.01 3.93 -5.03
N ASN A 536 2.84 3.54 -5.55
CA ASN A 536 1.70 4.44 -5.65
C ASN A 536 1.26 4.95 -4.28
N TRP A 537 1.17 4.08 -3.27
CA TRP A 537 0.86 4.48 -1.90
C TRP A 537 1.92 5.42 -1.33
N LEU A 538 3.21 5.08 -1.50
CA LEU A 538 4.32 5.93 -1.08
C LEU A 538 4.30 7.30 -1.75
N SER A 539 3.72 7.44 -2.94
CA SER A 539 3.57 8.74 -3.63
C SER A 539 2.69 9.75 -2.88
N PHE A 540 1.90 9.29 -1.90
CA PHE A 540 1.13 10.15 -1.00
C PHE A 540 1.85 10.41 0.33
N VAL A 541 2.88 9.63 0.67
CA VAL A 541 3.51 9.60 1.99
C VAL A 541 4.83 10.38 1.98
N PRO A 542 5.06 11.26 2.96
CA PRO A 542 6.35 11.94 3.15
C PRO A 542 7.56 10.99 3.12
N ALA A 543 8.73 11.49 2.69
CA ALA A 543 9.96 10.69 2.67
C ALA A 543 10.39 10.18 4.07
N ARG A 544 9.99 10.91 5.13
CA ARG A 544 10.18 10.54 6.54
C ARG A 544 8.96 10.98 7.36
N SER A 545 8.65 10.29 8.45
CA SER A 545 7.57 10.69 9.36
C SER A 545 7.78 12.10 9.91
N GLY A 546 6.76 12.95 9.81
CA GLY A 546 6.82 14.38 10.13
C GLY A 546 7.54 15.26 9.09
N GLY A 547 7.93 14.70 7.93
CA GLY A 547 8.47 15.45 6.80
C GLY A 547 7.39 16.18 5.98
N PRO A 548 7.80 16.98 4.98
CA PRO A 548 6.87 17.65 4.08
C PRO A 548 6.10 16.65 3.20
N LEU A 549 4.87 17.03 2.83
CA LEU A 549 4.04 16.25 1.90
C LEU A 549 4.69 16.15 0.51
N PRO A 550 4.54 15.00 -0.19
CA PRO A 550 4.98 14.85 -1.58
C PRO A 550 4.05 15.59 -2.55
N ILE A 551 4.18 16.92 -2.61
CA ILE A 551 3.39 17.77 -3.50
C ILE A 551 3.99 17.73 -4.91
N LEU A 552 3.18 17.31 -5.88
CA LEU A 552 3.53 17.32 -7.30
C LEU A 552 2.95 18.55 -8.00
N ARG A 553 3.52 18.89 -9.16
CA ARG A 553 2.87 19.85 -10.06
C ARG A 553 1.59 19.21 -10.61
N PRO A 554 0.43 19.87 -10.51
CA PRO A 554 -0.82 19.29 -11.00
C PRO A 554 -0.82 19.20 -12.53
N LEU A 555 -1.15 18.02 -13.06
CA LEU A 555 -1.57 17.84 -14.45
C LEU A 555 -3.00 18.34 -14.68
N ASP A 556 -3.84 18.22 -13.64
CA ASP A 556 -5.23 18.68 -13.63
C ASP A 556 -5.30 20.10 -13.02
N PRO A 557 -5.62 21.17 -13.79
CA PRO A 557 -5.58 22.54 -13.32
C PRO A 557 -6.41 22.76 -12.03
N PRO A 558 -5.88 23.41 -10.99
CA PRO A 558 -6.63 23.64 -9.76
C PRO A 558 -7.79 24.64 -9.89
N ASP A 559 -7.74 25.52 -10.89
CA ASP A 559 -8.71 26.58 -11.18
C ASP A 559 -9.91 26.11 -12.00
N ARG A 560 -9.90 24.87 -12.52
CA ARG A 560 -11.05 24.33 -13.26
C ARG A 560 -12.29 24.19 -12.37
N PRO A 561 -13.49 24.35 -12.92
CA PRO A 561 -14.72 24.02 -12.19
C PRO A 561 -14.89 22.51 -11.99
N VAL A 562 -15.72 22.14 -11.02
CA VAL A 562 -16.29 20.81 -10.90
C VAL A 562 -17.45 20.70 -11.90
N GLU A 563 -17.32 19.77 -12.86
CA GLU A 563 -18.29 19.58 -13.94
C GLU A 563 -19.32 18.49 -13.64
N TYR A 564 -18.96 17.50 -12.81
CA TYR A 564 -19.92 16.53 -12.33
C TYR A 564 -20.99 17.23 -11.49
N LEU A 565 -22.27 17.04 -11.83
CA LEU A 565 -23.41 17.60 -11.12
C LEU A 565 -24.33 16.47 -10.67
N PRO A 566 -24.54 16.26 -9.37
CA PRO A 566 -25.49 15.27 -8.89
C PRO A 566 -26.93 15.75 -9.08
N ASP A 567 -27.77 14.94 -9.72
CA ASP A 567 -29.19 15.28 -9.97
C ASP A 567 -30.06 15.06 -8.72
N THR A 568 -29.95 13.87 -8.10
CA THR A 568 -30.80 13.45 -6.97
C THR A 568 -30.01 12.99 -5.76
N SER A 569 -28.90 12.28 -6.00
CA SER A 569 -27.98 11.86 -4.95
C SER A 569 -26.54 12.01 -5.44
N CYS A 570 -25.65 12.39 -4.54
CA CYS A 570 -24.24 12.55 -4.83
C CYS A 570 -23.52 11.20 -4.79
N ASP A 571 -23.17 10.67 -5.96
CA ASP A 571 -22.30 9.49 -6.08
C ASP A 571 -20.90 9.87 -5.56
N PRO A 572 -20.37 9.16 -4.54
CA PRO A 572 -19.09 9.48 -3.95
C PRO A 572 -17.91 9.35 -4.93
N HIS A 573 -17.88 8.33 -5.78
CA HIS A 573 -16.79 8.12 -6.73
C HIS A 573 -16.80 9.21 -7.81
N ALA A 574 -17.99 9.55 -8.31
CA ALA A 574 -18.13 10.63 -9.28
C ALA A 574 -17.80 12.01 -8.69
N ALA A 575 -18.18 12.27 -7.43
CA ALA A 575 -17.79 13.47 -6.70
C ALA A 575 -16.26 13.59 -6.54
N ILE A 576 -15.58 12.47 -6.29
CA ILE A 576 -14.14 12.44 -6.07
C ILE A 576 -13.38 12.55 -7.40
N SER A 577 -13.56 11.58 -8.29
CA SER A 577 -12.75 11.36 -9.49
C SER A 577 -13.36 11.91 -10.78
N GLY A 578 -14.62 12.35 -10.72
CA GLY A 578 -15.43 12.66 -11.90
C GLY A 578 -16.11 11.45 -12.50
N ALA A 579 -16.97 11.69 -13.50
CA ALA A 579 -17.72 10.67 -14.20
C ALA A 579 -17.58 10.84 -15.72
N VAL A 580 -17.84 9.79 -16.48
CA VAL A 580 -17.94 9.87 -17.95
C VAL A 580 -19.42 9.95 -18.32
N GLU A 581 -19.82 10.91 -19.17
CA GLU A 581 -21.23 11.11 -19.56
C GLU A 581 -21.91 9.83 -20.07
N HIS A 582 -21.17 8.98 -20.79
CA HIS A 582 -21.65 7.70 -21.30
C HIS A 582 -20.63 6.57 -21.09
N PRO A 583 -21.07 5.37 -20.63
CA PRO A 583 -20.16 4.23 -20.41
C PRO A 583 -19.45 3.75 -21.69
N SER A 584 -20.03 3.97 -22.87
CA SER A 584 -19.48 3.60 -24.17
C SER A 584 -18.48 4.62 -24.74
N GLY A 585 -18.10 5.63 -23.95
CA GLY A 585 -17.25 6.75 -24.36
C GLY A 585 -18.03 8.07 -24.38
N GLY A 586 -17.45 9.11 -23.81
CA GLY A 586 -18.05 10.44 -23.67
C GLY A 586 -17.05 11.44 -23.06
N ARG A 587 -17.48 12.68 -22.86
CA ARG A 587 -16.66 13.68 -22.17
C ARG A 587 -16.54 13.31 -20.68
N TRP A 588 -15.34 13.46 -20.13
CA TRP A 588 -15.12 13.33 -18.69
C TRP A 588 -15.58 14.61 -17.99
N LEU A 589 -16.51 14.44 -17.06
CA LEU A 589 -17.01 15.47 -16.16
C LEU A 589 -16.16 15.43 -14.90
N GLY A 590 -15.25 16.41 -14.75
CA GLY A 590 -14.30 16.44 -13.65
C GLY A 590 -14.94 16.54 -12.27
N GLY A 591 -14.49 15.70 -11.34
CA GLY A 591 -14.84 15.75 -9.91
C GLY A 591 -14.04 16.82 -9.15
N ILE A 592 -14.08 16.76 -7.82
CA ILE A 592 -13.36 17.70 -6.94
C ILE A 592 -11.84 17.48 -7.02
N PHE A 593 -11.39 16.23 -6.99
CA PHE A 593 -9.97 15.88 -6.94
C PHE A 593 -9.38 15.70 -8.33
N ASP A 594 -8.05 15.55 -8.39
CA ASP A 594 -7.30 15.42 -9.63
C ASP A 594 -7.68 14.12 -10.35
N ARG A 595 -7.83 14.21 -11.67
CA ARG A 595 -8.12 13.05 -12.52
C ARG A 595 -7.15 11.90 -12.26
N ASP A 596 -7.69 10.67 -12.18
CA ASP A 596 -6.94 9.43 -12.02
C ASP A 596 -5.99 9.40 -10.79
N SER A 597 -6.23 10.27 -9.80
CA SER A 597 -5.43 10.34 -8.57
C SER A 597 -6.00 9.55 -7.40
N PHE A 598 -7.30 9.21 -7.43
CA PHE A 598 -7.96 8.52 -6.34
C PHE A 598 -7.61 7.03 -6.32
N VAL A 599 -7.14 6.57 -5.16
CA VAL A 599 -6.85 5.17 -4.86
C VAL A 599 -7.74 4.76 -3.70
N GLU A 600 -8.83 4.07 -4.01
CA GLU A 600 -9.71 3.52 -2.99
C GLU A 600 -9.01 2.40 -2.23
N THR A 601 -9.19 2.39 -0.91
CA THR A 601 -8.67 1.36 0.00
C THR A 601 -9.81 0.82 0.85
N LEU A 602 -9.73 -0.47 1.22
CA LEU A 602 -10.77 -1.17 1.97
C LEU A 602 -12.12 -1.25 1.20
N GLU A 603 -12.09 -1.23 -0.14
CA GLU A 603 -13.26 -1.27 -1.01
C GLU A 603 -14.19 -2.48 -0.70
N GLY A 604 -13.61 -3.64 -0.42
CA GLY A 604 -14.36 -4.86 -0.16
C GLY A 604 -15.14 -4.89 1.15
N TRP A 605 -14.86 -3.99 2.09
CA TRP A 605 -15.43 -3.97 3.45
C TRP A 605 -16.22 -2.69 3.70
N ALA A 606 -17.37 -2.81 4.38
CA ALA A 606 -18.23 -1.69 4.77
C ALA A 606 -18.44 -0.66 3.64
N ARG A 607 -18.95 -1.16 2.51
CA ARG A 607 -19.12 -0.46 1.24
C ARG A 607 -20.06 0.75 1.29
N THR A 608 -20.76 0.96 2.40
CA THR A 608 -21.54 2.19 2.66
C THR A 608 -20.67 3.43 2.87
N VAL A 609 -19.36 3.25 3.09
CA VAL A 609 -18.37 4.33 3.19
C VAL A 609 -17.22 4.06 2.22
N VAL A 610 -16.83 5.07 1.46
CA VAL A 610 -15.73 5.05 0.50
C VAL A 610 -14.52 5.75 1.15
N THR A 611 -13.36 5.10 1.16
CA THR A 611 -12.14 5.63 1.79
C THR A 611 -10.93 5.46 0.89
N GLY A 612 -10.10 6.48 0.73
CA GLY A 612 -8.91 6.37 -0.11
C GLY A 612 -7.98 7.57 -0.04
N ARG A 613 -6.92 7.56 -0.85
CA ARG A 613 -6.04 8.73 -1.05
C ARG A 613 -6.33 9.36 -2.41
N ALA A 614 -6.28 10.69 -2.48
CA ALA A 614 -6.39 11.46 -3.72
C ALA A 614 -5.37 12.59 -3.75
N LYS A 615 -5.31 13.34 -4.85
CA LYS A 615 -4.57 14.61 -4.93
C LYS A 615 -5.54 15.75 -5.25
N LEU A 616 -5.36 16.91 -4.61
CA LEU A 616 -6.07 18.14 -4.93
C LEU A 616 -5.06 19.20 -5.37
N GLY A 617 -4.98 19.44 -6.67
CA GLY A 617 -3.97 20.32 -7.26
C GLY A 617 -2.55 19.85 -6.96
N GLY A 618 -2.32 18.53 -6.98
CA GLY A 618 -1.05 17.88 -6.69
C GLY A 618 -0.74 17.69 -5.20
N ILE A 619 -1.55 18.22 -4.29
CA ILE A 619 -1.40 18.02 -2.84
C ILE A 619 -2.07 16.70 -2.42
N PRO A 620 -1.34 15.73 -1.84
CA PRO A 620 -1.92 14.46 -1.41
C PRO A 620 -2.83 14.63 -0.20
N VAL A 621 -3.98 13.95 -0.20
CA VAL A 621 -4.99 14.00 0.85
C VAL A 621 -5.64 12.63 1.09
N GLY A 622 -6.10 12.38 2.30
CA GLY A 622 -7.04 11.31 2.60
C GLY A 622 -8.47 11.76 2.31
N VAL A 623 -9.31 10.84 1.84
CA VAL A 623 -10.72 11.10 1.52
C VAL A 623 -11.60 10.05 2.18
N VAL A 624 -12.67 10.52 2.82
CA VAL A 624 -13.80 9.71 3.30
C VAL A 624 -15.07 10.27 2.65
N ALA A 625 -15.83 9.42 1.98
CA ALA A 625 -17.10 9.78 1.35
C ALA A 625 -18.16 8.71 1.62
N VAL A 626 -19.41 9.02 1.30
CA VAL A 626 -20.57 8.20 1.69
C VAL A 626 -21.26 7.67 0.45
N GLU A 627 -21.50 6.36 0.43
CA GLU A 627 -22.36 5.73 -0.57
C GLU A 627 -23.83 6.08 -0.30
N THR A 628 -24.52 6.56 -1.33
CA THR A 628 -25.93 6.96 -1.25
C THR A 628 -26.87 5.82 -1.56
N SER A 629 -26.41 4.82 -2.32
CA SER A 629 -27.19 3.65 -2.69
C SER A 629 -27.23 2.62 -1.56
N THR A 630 -28.32 1.85 -1.50
CA THR A 630 -28.39 0.69 -0.60
C THR A 630 -27.41 -0.38 -1.05
N VAL A 631 -26.52 -0.80 -0.15
CA VAL A 631 -25.54 -1.84 -0.41
C VAL A 631 -26.02 -3.18 0.17
N MET A 632 -25.78 -4.26 -0.57
CA MET A 632 -26.08 -5.62 -0.12
C MET A 632 -24.83 -6.25 0.51
N GLN A 633 -24.81 -6.36 1.83
CA GLN A 633 -23.76 -7.06 2.56
C GLN A 633 -24.01 -8.56 2.53
N ILE A 634 -23.08 -9.32 1.95
CA ILE A 634 -23.15 -10.79 1.91
C ILE A 634 -22.31 -11.34 3.06
N ILE A 635 -22.97 -11.99 4.01
CA ILE A 635 -22.34 -12.71 5.11
C ILE A 635 -22.23 -14.18 4.69
N PRO A 636 -21.01 -14.72 4.50
CA PRO A 636 -20.82 -16.08 4.03
C PRO A 636 -21.32 -17.09 5.08
N ALA A 637 -21.80 -18.24 4.61
CA ALA A 637 -22.10 -19.36 5.50
C ALA A 637 -20.80 -19.88 6.15
N ASP A 638 -20.85 -20.25 7.43
CA ASP A 638 -19.77 -20.96 8.10
C ASP A 638 -19.89 -22.47 7.82
N PRO A 639 -18.98 -23.09 7.04
CA PRO A 639 -19.02 -24.53 6.79
C PRO A 639 -18.87 -25.37 8.07
N GLY A 640 -18.33 -24.78 9.15
CA GLY A 640 -18.23 -25.42 10.46
C GLY A 640 -19.58 -25.60 11.16
N GLN A 641 -20.61 -24.85 10.78
CA GLN A 641 -21.96 -24.87 11.35
C GLN A 641 -22.97 -25.32 10.30
N LEU A 642 -23.62 -26.47 10.53
CA LEU A 642 -24.47 -27.12 9.52
C LEU A 642 -25.75 -26.33 9.18
N ASP A 643 -26.24 -25.54 10.13
CA ASP A 643 -27.41 -24.68 10.03
C ASP A 643 -27.10 -23.28 9.49
N SER A 644 -25.82 -22.96 9.31
CA SER A 644 -25.40 -21.70 8.69
C SER A 644 -25.75 -21.66 7.21
N HIS A 645 -26.31 -20.55 6.78
CA HIS A 645 -26.59 -20.24 5.39
C HIS A 645 -26.06 -18.84 5.06
N GLU A 646 -25.84 -18.57 3.78
CA GLU A 646 -25.45 -17.24 3.33
C GLU A 646 -26.59 -16.26 3.62
N ARG A 647 -26.25 -15.10 4.19
CA ARG A 647 -27.23 -14.06 4.52
C ARG A 647 -26.89 -12.80 3.75
N VAL A 648 -27.88 -12.26 3.06
CA VAL A 648 -27.77 -10.96 2.39
C VAL A 648 -28.51 -9.93 3.22
N VAL A 649 -27.77 -8.96 3.75
CA VAL A 649 -28.28 -7.89 4.61
C VAL A 649 -28.25 -6.58 3.81
N PRO A 650 -29.42 -5.95 3.56
CA PRO A 650 -29.43 -4.62 2.97
C PRO A 650 -28.97 -3.59 4.01
N GLN A 651 -27.97 -2.81 3.65
CA GLN A 651 -27.50 -1.64 4.39
C GLN A 651 -27.89 -0.39 3.61
N ALA A 652 -28.74 0.45 4.18
CA ALA A 652 -29.16 1.69 3.53
C ALA A 652 -27.97 2.63 3.34
N GLY A 653 -27.91 3.30 2.19
CA GLY A 653 -26.93 4.37 1.98
C GLY A 653 -27.13 5.53 2.97
N GLN A 654 -26.10 6.36 3.14
CA GLN A 654 -26.13 7.51 4.07
C GLN A 654 -26.35 7.17 5.55
N VAL A 655 -26.15 5.92 5.97
CA VAL A 655 -26.30 5.49 7.37
C VAL A 655 -25.02 4.80 7.85
N TRP A 656 -24.55 5.16 9.05
CA TRP A 656 -23.46 4.44 9.70
C TRP A 656 -23.95 3.16 10.39
N PHE A 657 -23.41 2.03 9.93
CA PHE A 657 -23.42 0.71 10.54
C PHE A 657 -22.11 0.41 11.28
N PRO A 658 -22.04 -0.62 12.16
CA PRO A 658 -20.87 -0.87 13.01
C PRO A 658 -19.58 -1.02 12.21
N ASP A 659 -19.65 -1.73 11.09
CA ASP A 659 -18.55 -1.93 10.15
C ASP A 659 -18.11 -0.60 9.50
N SER A 660 -19.05 0.21 9.02
CA SER A 660 -18.77 1.48 8.35
C SER A 660 -18.22 2.56 9.29
N ALA A 661 -18.69 2.60 10.54
CA ALA A 661 -18.13 3.46 11.56
C ALA A 661 -16.70 3.03 11.93
N THR A 662 -16.46 1.72 12.03
CA THR A 662 -15.10 1.17 12.26
C THR A 662 -14.17 1.45 11.08
N LYS A 663 -14.64 1.31 9.83
CA LYS A 663 -13.89 1.66 8.62
C LYS A 663 -13.52 3.14 8.61
N THR A 664 -14.48 4.01 8.94
CA THR A 664 -14.26 5.45 9.05
C THR A 664 -13.19 5.76 10.10
N ALA A 665 -13.32 5.20 11.30
CA ALA A 665 -12.35 5.41 12.38
C ALA A 665 -10.94 4.91 12.00
N GLN A 666 -10.83 3.73 11.38
CA GLN A 666 -9.54 3.18 10.93
C GLN A 666 -8.91 4.05 9.83
N ALA A 667 -9.70 4.52 8.86
CA ALA A 667 -9.19 5.39 7.80
C ALA A 667 -8.64 6.72 8.35
N VAL A 668 -9.39 7.38 9.25
CA VAL A 668 -8.93 8.59 9.95
C VAL A 668 -7.63 8.32 10.71
N MET A 669 -7.53 7.19 11.41
CA MET A 669 -6.30 6.81 12.11
C MET A 669 -5.12 6.65 11.14
N ASP A 670 -5.31 5.93 10.03
CA ASP A 670 -4.27 5.67 9.03
C ASP A 670 -3.78 6.97 8.37
N PHE A 671 -4.70 7.86 7.97
CA PHE A 671 -4.35 9.14 7.33
C PHE A 671 -3.59 10.07 8.26
N ASN A 672 -3.96 10.12 9.55
CA ASN A 672 -3.23 10.91 10.56
C ASN A 672 -1.78 10.43 10.70
N ARG A 673 -1.57 9.10 10.69
CA ARG A 673 -0.24 8.47 10.77
C ARG A 673 0.57 8.64 9.50
N GLU A 674 -0.08 8.78 8.35
CA GLU A 674 0.56 9.12 7.08
C GLU A 674 0.91 10.61 6.97
N GLY A 675 0.40 11.45 7.87
CA GLY A 675 0.60 12.89 7.84
C GLY A 675 -0.23 13.60 6.76
N LEU A 676 -1.36 13.01 6.36
CA LEU A 676 -2.20 13.53 5.28
C LEU A 676 -3.28 14.50 5.81
N PRO A 677 -3.54 15.62 5.11
CA PRO A 677 -4.80 16.35 5.27
C PRO A 677 -5.98 15.45 4.92
N LEU A 678 -7.14 15.67 5.55
CA LEU A 678 -8.32 14.82 5.38
C LEU A 678 -9.50 15.62 4.81
N PHE A 679 -10.18 15.04 3.83
CA PHE A 679 -11.49 15.48 3.36
C PHE A 679 -12.56 14.47 3.75
N ILE A 680 -13.62 14.94 4.41
CA ILE A 680 -14.82 14.18 4.70
C ILE A 680 -15.96 14.78 3.88
N LEU A 681 -16.36 14.11 2.81
CA LEU A 681 -17.56 14.46 2.03
C LEU A 681 -18.78 13.94 2.79
N ALA A 682 -19.23 14.72 3.77
CA ALA A 682 -20.20 14.30 4.78
C ALA A 682 -21.61 14.25 4.22
N ASN A 683 -22.20 13.05 4.19
CA ASN A 683 -23.53 12.82 3.64
C ASN A 683 -24.28 11.70 4.40
N TRP A 684 -24.29 11.78 5.74
CA TRP A 684 -24.93 10.80 6.62
C TRP A 684 -26.18 11.36 7.31
N ARG A 685 -27.29 10.62 7.22
CA ARG A 685 -28.54 10.91 7.94
C ARG A 685 -28.54 10.44 9.39
N GLY A 686 -27.53 9.70 9.80
CA GLY A 686 -27.40 9.24 11.18
C GLY A 686 -26.68 7.91 11.33
N PHE A 687 -26.78 7.37 12.53
CA PHE A 687 -26.34 6.02 12.88
C PHE A 687 -27.52 5.05 12.83
N SER A 688 -27.26 3.79 12.48
CA SER A 688 -28.28 2.75 12.59
C SER A 688 -28.62 2.51 14.06
N GLY A 689 -29.84 2.88 14.45
CA GLY A 689 -30.39 2.67 15.78
C GLY A 689 -31.08 1.30 15.96
N GLY A 690 -30.92 0.37 15.02
CA GLY A 690 -31.51 -0.96 15.10
C GLY A 690 -30.94 -1.79 16.26
N GLN A 691 -31.76 -2.64 16.86
CA GLN A 691 -31.35 -3.47 18.01
C GLN A 691 -30.09 -4.29 17.73
N ARG A 692 -29.97 -4.88 16.54
CA ARG A 692 -28.79 -5.66 16.13
C ARG A 692 -27.54 -4.78 16.10
N ASP A 693 -27.61 -3.63 15.43
CA ASP A 693 -26.44 -2.79 15.22
C ASP A 693 -25.97 -2.11 16.51
N LEU A 694 -26.91 -1.83 17.43
CA LEU A 694 -26.62 -1.44 18.81
C LEU A 694 -25.91 -2.55 19.59
N PHE A 695 -26.37 -3.80 19.46
CA PHE A 695 -25.74 -4.97 20.08
C PHE A 695 -24.34 -5.25 19.52
N GLU A 696 -24.15 -5.04 18.22
CA GLU A 696 -22.85 -5.18 17.53
C GLU A 696 -21.86 -4.03 17.86
N GLY A 697 -22.28 -3.04 18.64
CA GLY A 697 -21.40 -2.03 19.20
C GLY A 697 -21.19 -0.78 18.33
N ILE A 698 -22.23 -0.33 17.62
CA ILE A 698 -22.19 0.92 16.83
C ILE A 698 -21.73 2.14 17.65
N LEU A 699 -22.06 2.20 18.94
CA LEU A 699 -21.67 3.31 19.82
C LEU A 699 -20.16 3.32 20.09
N GLN A 700 -19.55 2.14 20.30
CA GLN A 700 -18.10 2.00 20.44
C GLN A 700 -17.41 2.44 19.13
N ALA A 701 -17.90 1.97 17.98
CA ALA A 701 -17.35 2.35 16.68
C ALA A 701 -17.49 3.86 16.40
N GLY A 702 -18.65 4.45 16.71
CA GLY A 702 -18.88 5.90 16.57
C GLY A 702 -17.99 6.75 17.49
N SER A 703 -17.75 6.30 18.72
CA SER A 703 -16.86 7.00 19.66
C SER A 703 -15.40 7.01 19.19
N ALA A 704 -14.96 5.97 18.47
CA ALA A 704 -13.61 5.90 17.92
C ALA A 704 -13.36 6.96 16.83
N ILE A 705 -14.39 7.35 16.07
CA ILE A 705 -14.29 8.46 15.09
C ILE A 705 -13.93 9.76 15.80
N VAL A 706 -14.63 10.07 16.90
CA VAL A 706 -14.39 11.28 17.70
C VAL A 706 -12.97 11.30 18.27
N GLU A 707 -12.52 10.19 18.83
CA GLU A 707 -11.18 10.11 19.43
C GLU A 707 -10.06 10.27 18.39
N ASN A 708 -10.24 9.68 17.20
CA ASN A 708 -9.28 9.81 16.11
C ASN A 708 -9.27 11.21 15.49
N LEU A 709 -10.42 11.90 15.43
CA LEU A 709 -10.49 13.31 15.00
C LEU A 709 -9.93 14.28 16.05
N ARG A 710 -10.16 14.00 17.33
CA ARG A 710 -9.61 14.77 18.47
C ARG A 710 -8.08 14.80 18.46
N THR A 711 -7.46 13.68 18.09
CA THR A 711 -6.00 13.51 18.03
C THR A 711 -5.42 13.70 16.63
N TYR A 712 -6.23 14.15 15.66
CA TYR A 712 -5.79 14.41 14.30
C TYR A 712 -4.85 15.62 14.24
N ASN A 713 -3.72 15.49 13.54
CA ASN A 713 -2.66 16.51 13.56
C ASN A 713 -2.58 17.35 12.29
N GLN A 714 -3.27 16.97 11.22
CA GLN A 714 -3.27 17.71 9.95
C GLN A 714 -4.60 18.44 9.72
N PRO A 715 -4.71 19.35 8.74
CA PRO A 715 -5.97 19.99 8.41
C PRO A 715 -7.05 18.97 8.01
N VAL A 716 -8.28 19.17 8.50
CA VAL A 716 -9.45 18.35 8.17
C VAL A 716 -10.54 19.26 7.60
N PHE A 717 -11.08 18.89 6.46
CA PHE A 717 -12.16 19.59 5.78
C PHE A 717 -13.40 18.70 5.79
N VAL A 718 -14.42 19.08 6.54
CA VAL A 718 -15.73 18.44 6.52
C VAL A 718 -16.62 19.25 5.57
N TYR A 719 -17.00 18.66 4.45
CA TYR A 719 -17.79 19.34 3.43
C TYR A 719 -19.07 18.56 3.16
N LEU A 720 -20.23 19.21 3.36
CA LEU A 720 -21.51 18.65 2.96
C LEU A 720 -21.69 18.92 1.46
N PRO A 721 -21.68 17.87 0.61
CA PRO A 721 -21.71 18.04 -0.85
C PRO A 721 -23.09 18.48 -1.34
N MET A 722 -23.21 18.76 -2.65
CA MET A 722 -24.49 19.09 -3.28
C MET A 722 -25.50 17.96 -3.07
N THR A 723 -26.75 18.29 -2.71
CA THR A 723 -27.82 17.37 -2.25
C THR A 723 -27.48 16.54 -1.00
N GLY A 724 -26.36 16.84 -0.34
CA GLY A 724 -25.89 16.12 0.83
C GLY A 724 -26.68 16.45 2.09
N GLU A 725 -26.78 15.48 2.99
CA GLU A 725 -27.45 15.64 4.27
C GLU A 725 -26.56 15.23 5.44
N LEU A 726 -26.59 16.01 6.54
CA LEU A 726 -25.91 15.64 7.78
C LEU A 726 -26.81 15.87 8.99
N ARG A 727 -27.21 14.79 9.66
CA ARG A 727 -28.25 14.85 10.71
C ARG A 727 -27.82 14.32 12.07
N GLY A 728 -28.41 14.89 13.12
CA GLY A 728 -28.40 14.33 14.48
C GLY A 728 -27.02 13.85 14.94
N GLY A 729 -26.94 12.58 15.33
CA GLY A 729 -25.69 11.97 15.80
C GLY A 729 -24.56 11.99 14.77
N ALA A 730 -24.88 11.95 13.47
CA ALA A 730 -23.84 11.97 12.45
C ALA A 730 -23.09 13.31 12.39
N TRP A 731 -23.80 14.43 12.62
CA TRP A 731 -23.16 15.74 12.77
C TRP A 731 -22.20 15.76 13.97
N VAL A 732 -22.66 15.24 15.11
CA VAL A 732 -21.93 15.32 16.39
C VAL A 732 -20.53 14.72 16.29
N VAL A 733 -20.36 13.62 15.54
CA VAL A 733 -19.08 12.89 15.50
C VAL A 733 -18.05 13.47 14.51
N VAL A 734 -18.42 14.46 13.70
CA VAL A 734 -17.51 15.14 12.75
C VAL A 734 -17.48 16.66 12.92
N ASP A 735 -18.11 17.20 13.96
CA ASP A 735 -18.22 18.64 14.19
C ASP A 735 -16.84 19.31 14.39
N GLY A 736 -16.70 20.53 13.88
CA GLY A 736 -15.46 21.31 13.99
C GLY A 736 -14.98 21.55 15.43
N LYS A 737 -15.88 21.52 16.42
CA LYS A 737 -15.54 21.67 17.84
C LYS A 737 -14.81 20.48 18.45
N ILE A 738 -14.78 19.32 17.80
CA ILE A 738 -13.99 18.16 18.27
C ILE A 738 -12.50 18.51 18.29
N ASN A 739 -12.03 19.24 17.27
CA ASN A 739 -10.66 19.69 17.14
C ASN A 739 -10.62 21.03 16.37
N PRO A 740 -10.95 22.16 17.03
CA PRO A 740 -11.15 23.45 16.38
C PRO A 740 -9.89 24.05 15.77
N ASP A 741 -8.72 23.53 16.13
CA ASP A 741 -7.45 23.96 15.55
C ASP A 741 -7.19 23.34 14.17
N ARG A 742 -7.87 22.22 13.87
CA ARG A 742 -7.60 21.37 12.70
C ARG A 742 -8.80 21.21 11.77
N ILE A 743 -10.01 21.13 12.31
CA ILE A 743 -11.24 20.83 11.56
C ILE A 743 -11.93 22.13 11.11
N GLU A 744 -12.17 22.25 9.81
CA GLU A 744 -12.98 23.29 9.20
C GLU A 744 -14.19 22.66 8.51
N MET A 745 -15.37 23.25 8.71
CA MET A 745 -16.63 22.69 8.23
C MET A 745 -17.30 23.64 7.23
N TYR A 746 -17.75 23.08 6.10
CA TYR A 746 -18.34 23.79 4.98
C TYR A 746 -19.59 23.05 4.49
N ALA A 747 -20.50 23.78 3.86
CA ALA A 747 -21.69 23.17 3.26
C ALA A 747 -21.97 23.78 1.88
N GLU A 748 -22.49 22.96 0.98
CA GLU A 748 -23.00 23.40 -0.31
C GLU A 748 -24.37 24.10 -0.14
N THR A 749 -24.73 24.97 -1.09
CA THR A 749 -25.96 25.75 -1.04
C THR A 749 -27.22 24.90 -0.87
N THR A 750 -27.31 23.75 -1.55
CA THR A 750 -28.43 22.79 -1.48
C THR A 750 -28.33 21.78 -0.32
N ALA A 751 -27.19 21.74 0.39
CA ALA A 751 -26.99 20.81 1.48
C ALA A 751 -27.96 21.08 2.64
N LYS A 752 -28.39 20.01 3.31
CA LYS A 752 -29.32 20.06 4.43
C LYS A 752 -28.69 19.53 5.71
N GLY A 753 -28.99 20.15 6.85
CA GLY A 753 -28.43 19.71 8.13
C GLY A 753 -29.23 20.23 9.32
N ASN A 754 -29.61 19.31 10.21
CA ASN A 754 -30.39 19.60 11.41
C ASN A 754 -30.37 18.40 12.38
N VAL A 755 -31.01 18.53 13.54
CA VAL A 755 -31.07 17.48 14.57
C VAL A 755 -31.86 16.25 14.09
N LEU A 756 -32.96 16.46 13.38
CA LEU A 756 -33.85 15.43 12.84
C LEU A 756 -34.20 15.76 11.40
N GLU A 757 -34.67 14.76 10.67
CA GLU A 757 -35.32 14.96 9.38
C GLU A 757 -36.62 15.78 9.53
N PRO A 758 -37.02 16.55 8.51
CA PRO A 758 -38.23 17.37 8.54
C PRO A 758 -39.49 16.60 8.97
N GLU A 759 -39.65 15.38 8.48
CA GLU A 759 -40.77 14.48 8.79
C GLU A 759 -40.80 14.14 10.29
N GLY A 760 -39.64 13.79 10.87
CA GLY A 760 -39.54 13.53 12.31
C GLY A 760 -39.74 14.78 13.17
N LEU A 761 -39.34 15.96 12.67
CA LEU A 761 -39.52 17.22 13.40
C LEU A 761 -41.01 17.59 13.54
N ILE A 762 -41.79 17.45 12.46
CA ILE A 762 -43.22 17.81 12.48
C ILE A 762 -44.02 16.90 13.41
N GLU A 763 -43.68 15.61 13.49
CA GLU A 763 -44.34 14.68 14.41
C GLU A 763 -44.19 15.10 15.88
N ILE A 764 -43.10 15.79 16.21
CA ILE A 764 -42.81 16.21 17.59
C ILE A 764 -43.28 17.63 17.86
N LYS A 765 -43.02 18.57 16.95
CA LYS A 765 -43.17 20.03 17.13
C LYS A 765 -44.30 20.68 16.35
N PHE A 766 -44.92 19.96 15.42
CA PHE A 766 -46.04 20.46 14.61
C PHE A 766 -47.14 19.39 14.53
N ARG A 767 -47.63 18.98 15.71
CA ARG A 767 -48.56 17.87 15.87
C ARG A 767 -49.94 18.25 15.29
N ALA A 768 -50.87 17.30 15.36
CA ALA A 768 -52.22 17.47 14.84
C ALA A 768 -52.89 18.77 15.33
N GLN A 769 -52.68 19.18 16.59
CA GLN A 769 -53.30 20.40 17.13
C GLN A 769 -52.75 21.67 16.46
N GLU A 770 -51.44 21.78 16.28
CA GLU A 770 -50.78 22.91 15.62
C GLU A 770 -51.13 22.98 14.13
N LEU A 771 -51.27 21.81 13.49
CA LEU A 771 -51.78 21.70 12.12
C LEU A 771 -53.20 22.25 12.01
N LEU A 772 -54.11 21.83 12.89
CA LEU A 772 -55.51 22.30 12.92
C LEU A 772 -55.64 23.79 13.28
N GLN A 773 -54.75 24.32 14.12
CA GLN A 773 -54.67 25.75 14.40
C GLN A 773 -54.21 26.53 13.16
N SER A 774 -53.21 26.00 12.44
CA SER A 774 -52.71 26.61 11.21
C SER A 774 -53.76 26.60 10.11
N MET A 775 -54.49 25.49 9.95
CA MET A 775 -55.65 25.39 9.05
C MET A 775 -56.71 26.44 9.40
N GLY A 776 -57.06 26.53 10.68
CA GLY A 776 -58.05 27.49 11.16
C GLY A 776 -57.64 28.96 11.02
N ARG A 777 -56.35 29.25 10.82
CA ARG A 777 -55.83 30.60 10.61
C ARG A 777 -55.70 30.96 9.13
N LEU A 778 -55.41 29.98 8.27
CA LEU A 778 -55.02 30.20 6.87
C LEU A 778 -56.09 29.80 5.84
N ASP A 779 -56.96 28.83 6.15
CA ASP A 779 -58.04 28.39 5.25
C ASP A 779 -59.31 29.24 5.45
N SER A 780 -59.66 30.04 4.45
CA SER A 780 -60.81 30.95 4.51
C SER A 780 -62.14 30.23 4.74
N GLU A 781 -62.32 29.04 4.18
CA GLU A 781 -63.56 28.26 4.34
C GLU A 781 -63.70 27.74 5.79
N LEU A 782 -62.61 27.25 6.41
CA LEU A 782 -62.61 26.87 7.82
C LEU A 782 -62.82 28.07 8.75
N VAL A 783 -62.24 29.22 8.44
CA VAL A 783 -62.46 30.47 9.21
C VAL A 783 -63.95 30.83 9.18
N ASP A 784 -64.56 30.83 8.00
CA ASP A 784 -65.98 31.15 7.82
C ASP A 784 -66.89 30.12 8.52
N LEU A 785 -66.58 28.83 8.39
CA LEU A 785 -67.34 27.76 9.05
C LEU A 785 -67.24 27.83 10.58
N ARG A 786 -66.06 28.16 11.13
CA ARG A 786 -65.87 28.35 12.56
C ARG A 786 -66.58 29.61 13.07
N ALA A 787 -66.56 30.70 12.31
CA ALA A 787 -67.31 31.91 12.63
C ALA A 787 -68.84 31.63 12.64
N LYS A 788 -69.34 30.90 11.65
CA LYS A 788 -70.75 30.45 11.60
C LYS A 788 -71.10 29.50 12.75
N LEU A 789 -70.18 28.62 13.15
CA LEU A 789 -70.36 27.74 14.30
C LEU A 789 -70.45 28.53 15.61
N GLU A 790 -69.60 29.55 15.80
CA GLU A 790 -69.65 30.45 16.96
C GLU A 790 -70.95 31.27 16.98
N GLU A 791 -71.39 31.78 15.83
CA GLU A 791 -72.63 32.54 15.72
C GLU A 791 -73.86 31.66 15.99
N ALA A 792 -73.91 30.44 15.45
CA ALA A 792 -74.95 29.46 15.72
C ALA A 792 -75.00 29.05 17.21
N ALA A 793 -73.84 28.97 17.87
CA ALA A 793 -73.75 28.70 19.32
C ALA A 793 -74.27 29.87 20.16
N ARG A 794 -74.02 31.12 19.75
CA ARG A 794 -74.54 32.33 20.43
C ARG A 794 -76.05 32.50 20.27
N GLN A 795 -76.61 32.07 19.14
CA GLN A 795 -78.03 32.21 18.80
C GLN A 795 -78.93 31.04 19.29
N MET A 796 -78.39 30.06 20.05
CA MET A 796 -79.12 28.87 20.50
C MET A 796 -79.87 28.13 19.38
N GLN A 797 -79.26 28.02 18.19
CA GLN A 797 -79.84 27.29 17.06
C GLN A 797 -79.94 25.77 17.32
N THR A 798 -80.75 25.07 16.51
CA THR A 798 -81.06 23.64 16.66
C THR A 798 -79.80 22.76 16.66
N ARG A 799 -79.83 21.68 17.49
CA ARG A 799 -78.71 20.74 17.66
C ARG A 799 -78.24 20.10 16.33
N GLU A 800 -79.14 19.98 15.35
CA GLU A 800 -78.83 19.48 14.00
C GLU A 800 -77.94 20.44 13.21
N THR A 801 -78.16 21.75 13.29
CA THR A 801 -77.40 22.78 12.54
C THR A 801 -75.97 22.91 13.06
N VAL A 802 -75.79 22.82 14.38
CA VAL A 802 -74.46 22.77 15.01
C VAL A 802 -73.71 21.50 14.62
N SER A 803 -74.40 20.36 14.58
CA SER A 803 -73.84 19.07 14.15
C SER A 803 -73.42 19.09 12.67
N ASP A 804 -74.22 19.68 11.78
CA ASP A 804 -73.87 19.84 10.36
C ASP A 804 -72.61 20.70 10.17
N LEU A 805 -72.54 21.85 10.85
CA LEU A 805 -71.35 22.72 10.81
C LEU A 805 -70.09 22.01 11.35
N GLN A 806 -70.22 21.25 12.44
CA GLN A 806 -69.11 20.43 12.98
C GLN A 806 -68.67 19.33 12.01
N ASN A 807 -69.61 18.68 11.32
CA ASN A 807 -69.31 17.66 10.31
C ASN A 807 -68.61 18.28 9.08
N ARG A 808 -69.05 19.45 8.64
CA ARG A 808 -68.43 20.20 7.53
C ARG A 808 -67.02 20.65 7.85
N ILE A 809 -66.79 21.18 9.07
CA ILE A 809 -65.45 21.52 9.57
C ILE A 809 -64.56 20.28 9.58
N SER A 810 -65.03 19.18 10.18
CA SER A 810 -64.27 17.93 10.27
C SER A 810 -63.93 17.33 8.90
N SER A 811 -64.85 17.45 7.93
CA SER A 811 -64.64 17.00 6.54
C SER A 811 -63.58 17.85 5.83
N ARG A 812 -63.65 19.17 5.99
CA ARG A 812 -62.67 20.11 5.42
C ARG A 812 -61.28 19.93 6.04
N GLU A 813 -61.19 19.76 7.36
CA GLU A 813 -59.93 19.47 8.06
C GLU A 813 -59.28 18.17 7.57
N LYS A 814 -60.06 17.08 7.44
CA LYS A 814 -59.55 15.82 6.87
C LYS A 814 -59.06 15.97 5.43
N LYS A 815 -59.76 16.78 4.61
CA LYS A 815 -59.36 17.05 3.22
C LYS A 815 -58.06 17.85 3.13
N LEU A 816 -57.85 18.80 4.05
CA LEU A 816 -56.68 19.68 4.06
C LEU A 816 -55.45 19.05 4.74
N LEU A 817 -55.63 18.03 5.57
CA LEU A 817 -54.56 17.42 6.37
C LEU A 817 -53.32 17.01 5.55
N PRO A 818 -53.43 16.31 4.40
CA PRO A 818 -52.25 15.94 3.63
C PRO A 818 -51.46 17.17 3.13
N LEU A 819 -52.16 18.21 2.68
CA LEU A 819 -51.55 19.44 2.19
C LEU A 819 -50.87 20.22 3.32
N TYR A 820 -51.53 20.38 4.47
CA TYR A 820 -50.93 21.07 5.62
C TYR A 820 -49.78 20.29 6.23
N THR A 821 -49.77 18.96 6.11
CA THR A 821 -48.61 18.13 6.44
C THR A 821 -47.44 18.49 5.52
N GLN A 822 -47.65 18.58 4.20
CA GLN A 822 -46.60 19.03 3.26
C GLN A 822 -46.12 20.46 3.55
N ILE A 823 -47.02 21.38 3.90
CA ILE A 823 -46.66 22.75 4.31
C ILE A 823 -45.80 22.71 5.58
N ALA A 824 -46.17 21.90 6.57
CA ALA A 824 -45.41 21.73 7.80
C ALA A 824 -44.02 21.13 7.53
N THR A 825 -43.94 20.11 6.67
CA THR A 825 -42.65 19.53 6.22
C THR A 825 -41.83 20.61 5.54
N LYS A 826 -42.41 21.41 4.65
CA LYS A 826 -41.69 22.50 3.98
C LYS A 826 -41.21 23.57 4.96
N PHE A 827 -42.03 23.90 5.96
CA PHE A 827 -41.65 24.80 7.03
C PHE A 827 -40.48 24.24 7.86
N ALA A 828 -40.49 22.94 8.16
CA ALA A 828 -39.37 22.25 8.81
C ALA A 828 -38.10 22.31 7.94
N GLU A 829 -38.19 22.02 6.64
CA GLU A 829 -37.04 22.10 5.71
C GLU A 829 -36.36 23.48 5.67
N LEU A 830 -37.10 24.57 5.87
CA LEU A 830 -36.51 25.91 5.92
C LEU A 830 -35.53 26.10 7.09
N HIS A 831 -35.61 25.25 8.12
CA HIS A 831 -34.67 25.21 9.25
C HIS A 831 -33.43 24.34 8.99
N ASP A 832 -33.35 23.67 7.85
CA ASP A 832 -32.26 22.74 7.52
C ASP A 832 -31.22 23.37 6.59
N THR A 833 -31.45 24.60 6.14
CA THR A 833 -30.68 25.24 5.07
C THR A 833 -29.23 25.56 5.47
N SER A 834 -28.31 25.42 4.51
CA SER A 834 -26.90 25.81 4.63
C SER A 834 -26.71 27.25 5.10
N LEU A 835 -27.54 28.19 4.63
CA LEU A 835 -27.51 29.59 5.07
C LEU A 835 -27.86 29.75 6.56
N ARG A 836 -28.76 28.92 7.11
CA ARG A 836 -29.02 28.91 8.55
C ARG A 836 -27.80 28.41 9.32
N MET A 837 -27.11 27.38 8.81
CA MET A 837 -25.88 26.87 9.42
C MET A 837 -24.82 27.98 9.51
N ALA A 838 -24.58 28.70 8.41
CA ALA A 838 -23.66 29.83 8.37
C ALA A 838 -24.10 30.96 9.32
N SER A 839 -25.39 31.31 9.33
CA SER A 839 -25.95 32.34 10.23
C SER A 839 -25.83 31.98 11.71
N LYS A 840 -25.72 30.68 12.03
CA LYS A 840 -25.48 30.19 13.39
C LYS A 840 -23.99 29.99 13.71
N GLY A 841 -23.09 30.20 12.74
CA GLY A 841 -21.65 30.06 12.91
C GLY A 841 -21.20 28.62 13.20
N VAL A 842 -21.95 27.62 12.73
CA VAL A 842 -21.58 26.19 12.88
C VAL A 842 -20.78 25.66 11.68
N ILE A 843 -20.74 26.42 10.58
CA ILE A 843 -19.87 26.21 9.42
C ILE A 843 -19.14 27.52 9.12
N GLU A 844 -17.96 27.43 8.49
CA GLU A 844 -17.13 28.59 8.13
C GLU A 844 -17.78 29.44 7.04
N ARG A 845 -18.29 28.80 5.98
CA ARG A 845 -19.07 29.44 4.91
C ARG A 845 -19.82 28.40 4.06
N VAL A 846 -20.76 28.91 3.27
CA VAL A 846 -21.38 28.16 2.18
C VAL A 846 -20.45 28.21 0.95
N VAL A 847 -20.22 27.07 0.30
CA VAL A 847 -19.33 26.94 -0.86
C VAL A 847 -20.11 26.32 -2.02
N ASP A 848 -20.16 27.00 -3.17
CA ASP A 848 -20.84 26.47 -4.35
C ASP A 848 -20.11 25.26 -4.93
N TRP A 849 -20.87 24.23 -5.30
CA TRP A 849 -20.33 22.97 -5.83
C TRP A 849 -19.35 23.17 -7.00
N LYS A 850 -19.76 23.97 -7.99
CA LYS A 850 -18.97 24.24 -9.20
C LYS A 850 -17.58 24.83 -8.91
N ASN A 851 -17.46 25.65 -7.87
CA ASN A 851 -16.22 26.35 -7.52
C ASN A 851 -15.44 25.66 -6.40
N SER A 852 -16.00 24.59 -5.82
CA SER A 852 -15.46 23.91 -4.63
C SER A 852 -14.00 23.46 -4.80
N ARG A 853 -13.61 22.93 -5.97
CA ARG A 853 -12.21 22.55 -6.27
C ARG A 853 -11.24 23.70 -6.08
N SER A 854 -11.47 24.83 -6.76
CA SER A 854 -10.60 26.00 -6.70
C SER A 854 -10.51 26.57 -5.27
N PHE A 855 -11.64 26.63 -4.58
CA PHE A 855 -11.72 27.08 -3.19
C PHE A 855 -10.91 26.17 -2.26
N PHE A 856 -11.18 24.87 -2.28
CA PHE A 856 -10.51 23.91 -1.41
C PHE A 856 -9.04 23.77 -1.72
N TYR A 857 -8.61 23.91 -2.98
CA TYR A 857 -7.19 23.94 -3.32
C TYR A 857 -6.48 25.12 -2.65
N GLY A 858 -7.02 26.33 -2.80
CA GLY A 858 -6.47 27.54 -2.18
C GLY A 858 -6.40 27.41 -0.67
N ARG A 859 -7.51 26.96 -0.06
CA ARG A 859 -7.62 26.80 1.40
C ARG A 859 -6.73 25.69 1.94
N LEU A 860 -6.68 24.53 1.30
CA LEU A 860 -5.79 23.42 1.65
C LEU A 860 -4.34 23.86 1.61
N ARG A 861 -3.92 24.50 0.51
CA ARG A 861 -2.55 25.02 0.36
C ARG A 861 -2.22 26.02 1.47
N ARG A 862 -3.16 26.92 1.80
CA ARG A 862 -3.00 27.89 2.90
C ARG A 862 -2.77 27.19 4.23
N ARG A 863 -3.58 26.18 4.56
CA ARG A 863 -3.51 25.46 5.85
C ARG A 863 -2.26 24.58 5.96
N VAL A 864 -1.85 23.91 4.89
CA VAL A 864 -0.58 23.15 4.85
C VAL A 864 0.62 24.08 5.05
N VAL A 865 0.61 25.25 4.41
CA VAL A 865 1.69 26.23 4.55
C VAL A 865 1.71 26.87 5.95
N GLU A 866 0.54 27.18 6.51
CA GLU A 866 0.40 27.64 7.89
C GLU A 866 1.01 26.64 8.86
N ASP A 867 0.67 25.37 8.71
CA ASP A 867 1.10 24.32 9.62
C ASP A 867 2.61 24.12 9.55
N SER A 868 3.18 24.15 8.34
CA SER A 868 4.63 24.13 8.15
C SER A 868 5.33 25.30 8.87
N LEU A 869 4.75 26.51 8.81
CA LEU A 869 5.30 27.67 9.50
C LEU A 869 5.18 27.54 11.03
N ILE A 870 4.04 27.07 11.52
CA ILE A 870 3.83 26.81 12.95
C ILE A 870 4.82 25.77 13.47
N ASN A 871 5.02 24.68 12.73
CA ASN A 871 5.99 23.65 13.10
C ASN A 871 7.43 24.21 13.11
N THR A 872 7.80 25.03 12.13
CA THR A 872 9.11 25.72 12.10
C THR A 872 9.29 26.64 13.31
N LEU A 873 8.26 27.39 13.71
CA LEU A 873 8.26 28.25 14.88
C LEU A 873 8.42 27.43 16.17
N ARG A 874 7.68 26.31 16.29
CA ARG A 874 7.77 25.40 17.44
C ARG A 874 9.15 24.75 17.53
N GLU A 875 9.76 24.36 16.42
CA GLU A 875 11.13 23.84 16.41
C GLU A 875 12.14 24.90 16.90
N ALA A 876 11.98 26.15 16.44
CA ALA A 876 12.81 27.28 16.85
C ALA A 876 12.65 27.62 18.34
N ALA A 877 11.42 27.61 18.87
CA ALA A 877 11.12 27.93 20.27
C ALA A 877 11.32 26.76 21.24
N GLY A 878 11.29 25.50 20.76
CA GLY A 878 11.35 24.29 21.58
C GLY A 878 9.99 23.90 22.20
N ASP A 879 10.03 23.03 23.20
CA ASP A 879 8.83 22.45 23.84
C ASP A 879 7.96 23.44 24.64
N HIS A 880 8.35 24.72 24.66
CA HIS A 880 7.68 25.77 25.42
C HIS A 880 6.44 26.35 24.72
N LEU A 881 6.30 26.13 23.41
CA LEU A 881 5.21 26.69 22.60
C LEU A 881 4.29 25.57 22.10
N ASP A 882 3.08 25.54 22.66
CA ASP A 882 2.01 24.67 22.17
C ASP A 882 1.52 25.13 20.78
N TYR A 883 0.77 24.27 20.10
CA TYR A 883 0.29 24.56 18.74
C TYR A 883 -0.53 25.85 18.67
N LYS A 884 -1.41 26.05 19.66
CA LYS A 884 -2.32 27.19 19.72
C LYS A 884 -1.56 28.50 19.88
N SER A 885 -0.64 28.59 20.84
CA SER A 885 0.17 29.80 21.06
C SER A 885 1.07 30.10 19.88
N ALA A 886 1.59 29.06 19.20
CA ALA A 886 2.39 29.22 18.00
C ALA A 886 1.56 29.78 16.83
N LYS A 887 0.34 29.26 16.62
CA LYS A 887 -0.62 29.78 15.64
C LYS A 887 -0.99 31.24 15.92
N GLU A 888 -1.26 31.59 17.18
CA GLU A 888 -1.55 32.97 17.60
C GLU A 888 -0.36 33.90 17.36
N THR A 889 0.88 33.42 17.53
CA THR A 889 2.09 34.19 17.25
C THR A 889 2.25 34.45 15.75
N VAL A 890 2.03 33.44 14.91
CA VAL A 890 2.03 33.62 13.45
C VAL A 890 0.92 34.60 13.02
N LYS A 891 -0.29 34.46 13.59
CA LYS A 891 -1.40 35.38 13.32
C LYS A 891 -1.02 36.82 13.70
N ARG A 892 -0.38 37.01 14.86
CA ARG A 892 0.09 38.33 15.31
C ARG A 892 1.10 38.92 14.34
N TRP A 893 2.11 38.16 13.92
CA TRP A 893 3.11 38.62 12.95
C TRP A 893 2.49 39.03 11.62
N PHE A 894 1.48 38.31 11.15
CA PHE A 894 0.73 38.68 9.95
C PHE A 894 -0.07 39.98 10.16
N LEU A 895 -0.79 40.12 11.28
CA LEU A 895 -1.61 41.31 11.56
C LEU A 895 -0.79 42.59 11.76
N GLU A 896 0.43 42.47 12.29
CA GLU A 896 1.40 43.56 12.46
C GLU A 896 2.03 43.99 11.12
N SER A 897 1.93 43.16 10.07
CA SER A 897 2.45 43.49 8.74
C SER A 897 1.54 44.46 7.98
N GLU A 898 2.08 45.11 6.95
CA GLU A 898 1.33 45.99 6.06
C GLU A 898 0.15 45.28 5.36
N PHE A 899 0.25 43.96 5.16
CA PHE A 899 -0.78 43.13 4.53
C PHE A 899 -1.96 42.80 5.45
N GLY A 900 -1.71 42.71 6.77
CA GLY A 900 -2.75 42.45 7.76
C GLY A 900 -3.51 43.71 8.17
N GLY A 901 -2.84 44.88 8.13
CA GLY A 901 -3.45 46.18 8.40
C GLY A 901 -4.16 46.28 9.77
N GLY A 902 -3.78 45.44 10.74
CA GLY A 902 -4.39 45.36 12.08
C GLY A 902 -5.84 44.85 12.13
N LYS A 903 -6.43 44.38 11.03
CA LYS A 903 -7.82 43.89 10.97
C LYS A 903 -7.88 42.38 11.09
N GLU A 904 -8.63 41.85 12.06
CA GLU A 904 -8.76 40.41 12.25
C GLU A 904 -9.36 39.68 11.03
N GLU A 905 -10.27 40.33 10.30
CA GLU A 905 -10.90 39.78 9.10
C GLU A 905 -9.90 39.43 7.99
N SER A 906 -8.77 40.16 7.92
CA SER A 906 -7.72 39.93 6.93
C SER A 906 -6.99 38.60 7.12
N TRP A 907 -7.05 37.98 8.31
CA TRP A 907 -6.47 36.65 8.52
C TRP A 907 -7.17 35.55 7.72
N SER A 908 -8.45 35.75 7.41
CA SER A 908 -9.28 34.84 6.64
C SER A 908 -9.11 35.00 5.12
N ASP A 909 -8.29 35.96 4.67
CA ASP A 909 -7.91 36.15 3.27
C ASP A 909 -6.67 35.32 2.94
N ASP A 910 -6.88 34.24 2.19
CA ASP A 910 -5.83 33.32 1.81
C ASP A 910 -4.79 33.99 0.86
N GLU A 911 -5.20 34.92 -0.02
CA GLU A 911 -4.31 35.61 -0.96
C GLU A 911 -3.39 36.60 -0.25
N ALA A 912 -3.95 37.38 0.68
CA ALA A 912 -3.18 38.32 1.50
C ALA A 912 -2.07 37.61 2.29
N PHE A 913 -2.38 36.44 2.87
CA PHE A 913 -1.39 35.63 3.57
C PHE A 913 -0.26 35.13 2.67
N PHE A 914 -0.58 34.68 1.45
CA PHE A 914 0.47 34.23 0.52
C PHE A 914 1.39 35.38 0.09
N LYS A 915 0.84 36.58 -0.16
CA LYS A 915 1.62 37.78 -0.46
C LYS A 915 2.57 38.14 0.70
N TRP A 916 2.05 38.16 1.92
CA TRP A 916 2.87 38.38 3.13
C TRP A 916 4.05 37.38 3.23
N LYS A 917 3.78 36.09 3.06
CA LYS A 917 4.83 35.06 3.13
C LYS A 917 5.89 35.20 2.04
N LEU A 918 5.51 35.64 0.84
CA LEU A 918 6.42 35.81 -0.29
C LEU A 918 7.32 37.05 -0.14
N GLU A 919 6.79 38.14 0.41
CA GLU A 919 7.45 39.44 0.44
C GLU A 919 8.30 39.69 1.71
N GLU A 920 8.06 38.99 2.84
CA GLU A 920 8.80 39.20 4.11
C GLU A 920 9.70 38.02 4.61
N PRO A 921 10.43 37.25 3.78
CA PRO A 921 11.18 36.08 4.27
C PRO A 921 12.34 36.44 5.23
N ARG A 922 12.99 37.60 5.05
CA ARG A 922 14.13 38.02 5.92
C ARG A 922 13.69 38.34 7.34
N ASN A 923 12.59 39.07 7.48
CA ASN A 923 12.01 39.44 8.77
C ASN A 923 11.55 38.19 9.55
N LEU A 924 11.01 37.19 8.85
CA LEU A 924 10.66 35.91 9.44
C LEU A 924 11.87 35.14 9.99
N GLU A 925 12.98 35.06 9.25
CA GLU A 925 14.19 34.38 9.76
C GLU A 925 14.80 35.12 10.96
N GLU A 926 14.81 36.46 10.96
CA GLU A 926 15.23 37.27 12.10
C GLU A 926 14.38 36.98 13.35
N LYS A 927 13.04 36.96 13.20
CA LYS A 927 12.11 36.61 14.29
C LYS A 927 12.32 35.18 14.80
N LEU A 928 12.56 34.22 13.90
CA LEU A 928 12.88 32.83 14.28
C LEU A 928 14.22 32.73 15.02
N GLN A 929 15.21 33.52 14.62
CA GLN A 929 16.51 33.55 15.29
C GLN A 929 16.42 34.05 16.72
N VAL A 930 15.60 35.08 16.98
CA VAL A 930 15.32 35.56 18.34
C VAL A 930 14.72 34.45 19.21
N LEU A 931 13.79 33.65 18.66
CA LEU A 931 13.21 32.50 19.37
C LEU A 931 14.25 31.40 19.66
N ARG A 932 15.15 31.11 18.71
CA ARG A 932 16.26 30.16 18.91
C ARG A 932 17.20 30.61 20.01
N VAL A 933 17.55 31.90 20.06
CA VAL A 933 18.38 32.49 21.13
C VAL A 933 17.68 32.35 22.47
N HIS A 934 16.38 32.67 22.55
CA HIS A 934 15.61 32.52 23.78
C HIS A 934 15.54 31.06 24.25
N LYS A 935 15.34 30.10 23.34
CA LYS A 935 15.40 28.66 23.64
C LYS A 935 16.74 28.24 24.24
N LEU A 936 17.85 28.60 23.59
CA LEU A 936 19.20 28.27 24.08
C LEU A 936 19.48 28.94 25.42
N SER A 937 19.07 30.20 25.60
CA SER A 937 19.18 30.92 26.86
C SER A 937 18.45 30.21 28.00
N LEU A 938 17.22 29.74 27.77
CA LEU A 938 16.45 28.99 28.76
C LEU A 938 17.15 27.66 29.13
N GLN A 939 17.62 26.90 28.13
CA GLN A 939 18.35 25.65 28.36
C GLN A 939 19.63 25.84 29.17
N LEU A 940 20.38 26.91 28.88
CA LEU A 940 21.58 27.26 29.65
C LEU A 940 21.25 27.75 31.06
N SER A 941 20.22 28.59 31.22
CA SER A 941 19.79 29.10 32.53
C SER A 941 19.24 28.01 33.46
N ALA A 942 18.55 27.00 32.92
CA ALA A 942 18.05 25.87 33.68
C ALA A 942 19.20 25.05 34.29
N SER A 943 20.26 24.81 33.52
CA SER A 943 21.49 24.14 33.98
C SER A 943 22.33 25.00 34.93
N GLY A 944 22.23 26.33 34.82
CA GLY A 944 22.97 27.28 35.67
C GLY A 944 22.62 27.23 37.16
N ASN A 945 21.47 26.68 37.52
CA ASN A 945 21.04 26.56 38.93
C ASN A 945 21.57 25.30 39.63
N SER A 946 22.24 24.40 38.92
CA SER A 946 22.77 23.14 39.44
C SER A 946 24.29 23.18 39.53
N ALA A 947 24.83 23.08 40.74
CA ALA A 947 26.27 23.10 40.96
C ALA A 947 27.00 21.91 40.29
N MET A 948 26.32 20.78 40.09
CA MET A 948 26.86 19.61 39.39
C MET A 948 26.93 19.86 37.88
N ASP A 949 25.89 20.46 37.30
CA ASP A 949 25.85 20.76 35.87
C ASP A 949 26.84 21.87 35.49
N LEU A 950 27.02 22.87 36.38
CA LEU A 950 28.06 23.89 36.22
C LEU A 950 29.49 23.30 36.21
N ARG A 951 29.75 22.24 36.97
CA ARG A 951 31.05 21.53 36.94
C ARG A 951 31.24 20.72 35.66
N ALA A 952 30.15 20.20 35.09
CA ALA A 952 30.18 19.44 33.84
C ALA A 952 30.19 20.33 32.59
N LEU A 953 29.79 21.60 32.69
CA LEU A 953 29.65 22.54 31.58
C LEU A 953 30.92 22.67 30.70
N PRO A 954 32.15 22.77 31.23
CA PRO A 954 33.35 22.83 30.39
C PRO A 954 33.56 21.56 29.54
N GLN A 955 33.25 20.38 30.10
CA GLN A 955 33.35 19.11 29.38
C GLN A 955 32.27 18.99 28.32
N ALA A 956 31.05 19.46 28.61
CA ALA A 956 29.95 19.51 27.65
C ALA A 956 30.26 20.46 26.48
N LEU A 957 30.80 21.65 26.75
CA LEU A 957 31.25 22.59 25.71
C LEU A 957 32.37 22.00 24.85
N ALA A 958 33.32 21.28 25.44
CA ALA A 958 34.36 20.59 24.69
C ALA A 958 33.80 19.49 23.77
N ALA A 959 32.86 18.67 24.26
CA ALA A 959 32.18 17.65 23.45
C ALA A 959 31.35 18.27 22.33
N PHE A 960 30.66 19.38 22.60
CA PHE A 960 29.92 20.15 21.59
C PHE A 960 30.85 20.64 20.48
N LEU A 961 31.95 21.30 20.83
CA LEU A 961 32.93 21.80 19.85
C LEU A 961 33.55 20.68 18.99
N GLN A 962 33.68 19.45 19.51
CA GLN A 962 34.15 18.30 18.72
C GLN A 962 33.17 17.87 17.63
N GLN A 963 31.86 18.05 17.84
CA GLN A 963 30.83 17.72 16.85
C GLN A 963 30.60 18.83 15.81
N VAL A 964 30.99 20.07 16.12
CA VAL A 964 30.92 21.19 15.16
C VAL A 964 31.91 20.97 14.03
N ASP A 965 31.47 21.26 12.80
CA ASP A 965 32.30 21.18 11.58
C ASP A 965 33.62 21.93 11.77
N PRO A 966 34.78 21.34 11.41
CA PRO A 966 36.09 21.98 11.57
C PRO A 966 36.18 23.38 10.94
N SER A 967 35.42 23.64 9.87
CA SER A 967 35.44 24.93 9.15
C SER A 967 34.86 26.10 9.94
N ILE A 968 33.82 25.86 10.76
CA ILE A 968 33.10 26.90 11.53
C ILE A 968 33.62 26.98 12.98
N ARG A 969 34.24 25.89 13.46
CA ARG A 969 34.73 25.77 14.84
C ARG A 969 35.64 26.93 15.27
N SER A 970 36.49 27.42 14.38
CA SER A 970 37.44 28.50 14.67
C SER A 970 36.73 29.83 14.95
N GLU A 971 35.76 30.18 14.10
CA GLU A 971 34.94 31.40 14.22
C GLU A 971 34.10 31.38 15.50
N LEU A 972 33.46 30.24 15.79
CA LEU A 972 32.67 30.06 17.01
C LEU A 972 33.51 30.19 18.29
N ILE A 973 34.75 29.67 18.29
CA ILE A 973 35.65 29.82 19.44
C ILE A 973 35.99 31.29 19.68
N ASP A 974 36.24 32.06 18.63
CA ASP A 974 36.56 33.49 18.76
C ASP A 974 35.34 34.30 19.22
N GLU A 975 34.14 33.99 18.72
CA GLU A 975 32.90 34.58 19.24
C GLU A 975 32.68 34.23 20.72
N MET A 976 32.87 32.97 21.12
CA MET A 976 32.76 32.58 22.53
C MET A 976 33.79 33.28 23.41
N ARG A 977 35.01 33.51 22.92
CA ARG A 977 36.03 34.30 23.64
C ARG A 977 35.58 35.75 23.83
N THR A 978 34.95 36.36 22.82
CA THR A 978 34.42 37.73 22.97
C THR A 978 33.28 37.84 23.99
N VAL A 979 32.52 36.77 24.24
CA VAL A 979 31.47 36.74 25.27
C VAL A 979 32.03 36.48 26.68
N LEU A 980 33.17 35.79 26.78
CA LEU A 980 33.83 35.45 28.06
C LEU A 980 34.78 36.54 28.56
N HIS A 981 35.15 37.50 27.71
CA HIS A 981 35.90 38.71 28.04
C HIS A 981 34.96 39.87 28.37
#